data_AF-A0A818HTS9-F1
#
_entry.id   AF-A0A818HTS9-F1
#
_cell.length_a   1.000
_cell.length_b   1.000
_cell.length_c   1.000
_cell.angle_alpha   90.00
_cell.angle_beta   90.00
_cell.angle_gamma   90.00
#
_symmetry.space_group_name_H-M   'P 1'
#
loop_
_entity.id
_entity.type
_entity.pdbx_description
1 polymer ?
#
loop_
_entity_poly.entity_id
_entity_poly.type
_entity_poly.pdbx_seq_one_letter_code
_entity_poly.pdbx_strand_id
1 'polypeptide(L)'
;MKAIPTDKNELIDLSEKEYTDNTNELAIVHEFQESYSPDRSLWWYTRESFLYRKLNKALRTLDIDVLFAFRFFIRDIHEQLERYRCSSPIRIYRGQLMATNELEMLKASIGQLISMNSFLSTTTNRRAALSFLYSSTLSDNLERVLFQIEANPHLDGVKPFAGISSLSYFPDEDEVLLMLGSILRLVSIDVGERGVSIIRSTLCSNSDHDVQAVFDYVKKQYGDAETTTLSFGIVLGLMGKYNEAEKYIRRLIKELPSDHEDIAACYHDLGEILDKKGDYDSSLQIFLDNNFPLFRFFIRDIHEQLERYRCSSPIRIYRGQLMATNELEMLKASIGQLISMNSFLSTTTNRRAALSFLYSSNLSDNLECVLFQIDANPHLDGVKPFADISSLSYFPDEDEVLLMLGSILRLVSIDVDERGVSIIRSTLCSNSDHDVQAVFDYVKKQYGDAETTTLSFGLVLGLMGKYNEAEKYIRRLLKELPSDHEDIAACYHDLGEILDKKGDYDSSLQSHQKALEIMLQTRRPDHPDIGTSYNSIAAVQVKTGNYTQALESFRKAFEIWRQAFGEDHPNIAFCLSNMAGIYQISGKYAEGLDSLKLALRIRQHHLPANHPDIADTHNNIGLLYFTLDQLDLAIEHFNMSLKIKQICLPPNHSDIAMTLSNMSLVYEQKEEFNQALSYLQRAANICHQTLEPTHPYVLHIEQLIQRVSSKLK
;
A
#
# COMPACT_ATOMS: atom_id res chain seq x y z
N MET A 1 1.66 -24.60 19.75
CA MET A 1 2.88 -24.25 20.51
C MET A 1 3.18 -25.31 21.57
N LYS A 2 4.41 -25.85 21.61
CA LYS A 2 4.91 -26.57 22.81
C LYS A 2 4.97 -25.56 23.97
N ALA A 3 4.58 -25.97 25.18
CA ALA A 3 4.59 -25.09 26.34
C ALA A 3 6.03 -24.67 26.62
N ILE A 4 6.27 -23.36 26.72
CA ILE A 4 7.55 -22.88 27.25
C ILE A 4 7.38 -22.95 28.78
N PRO A 5 8.28 -23.63 29.52
CA PRO A 5 8.18 -23.76 30.98
C PRO A 5 8.09 -22.41 31.73
N THR A 6 8.45 -21.31 31.07
CA THR A 6 8.41 -19.94 31.59
C THR A 6 6.99 -19.39 31.78
N ASP A 7 5.99 -19.85 31.03
CA ASP A 7 4.70 -19.15 30.93
C ASP A 7 3.83 -19.33 32.19
N LYS A 8 3.87 -20.53 32.76
CA LYS A 8 3.20 -20.84 34.03
C LYS A 8 3.83 -20.03 35.17
N ASN A 9 5.15 -19.90 35.18
CA ASN A 9 5.87 -19.14 36.19
C ASN A 9 5.60 -17.63 36.04
N GLU A 10 5.58 -17.11 34.82
CA GLU A 10 5.21 -15.72 34.53
C GLU A 10 3.78 -15.39 35.00
N LEU A 11 2.82 -16.31 34.78
CA LEU A 11 1.45 -16.16 35.28
C LEU A 11 1.37 -16.14 36.82
N ILE A 12 2.18 -16.98 37.48
CA ILE A 12 2.28 -17.03 38.95
C ILE A 12 2.85 -15.73 39.47
N ASP A 13 3.99 -15.27 38.95
CA ASP A 13 4.65 -14.02 39.36
C ASP A 13 3.73 -12.79 39.20
N LEU A 14 2.97 -12.74 38.10
CA LEU A 14 1.99 -11.68 37.85
C LEU A 14 0.81 -11.75 38.84
N SER A 15 0.43 -12.95 39.28
CA SER A 15 -0.69 -13.16 40.19
C SER A 15 -0.29 -12.91 41.64
N GLU A 16 0.91 -13.32 42.07
CA GLU A 16 1.44 -13.04 43.40
C GLU A 16 1.56 -11.53 43.66
N LYS A 17 2.03 -10.77 42.66
CA LYS A 17 2.09 -9.30 42.75
C LYS A 17 0.72 -8.65 42.87
N GLU A 18 -0.28 -9.12 42.12
CA GLU A 18 -1.64 -8.55 42.12
C GLU A 18 -2.42 -8.88 43.40
N TYR A 19 -2.20 -10.06 43.98
CA TYR A 19 -2.92 -10.54 45.16
C TYR A 19 -2.12 -10.49 46.46
N THR A 20 -1.07 -9.66 46.54
CA THR A 20 -0.20 -9.51 47.72
C THR A 20 -0.98 -9.32 49.03
N ASP A 21 -2.12 -8.62 48.99
CA ASP A 21 -2.98 -8.34 50.16
C ASP A 21 -4.16 -9.32 50.34
N ASN A 22 -4.31 -10.34 49.48
CA ASN A 22 -5.40 -11.31 49.52
C ASN A 22 -4.88 -12.74 49.77
N THR A 23 -4.81 -13.13 51.04
CA THR A 23 -4.29 -14.42 51.51
C THR A 23 -5.04 -15.63 50.94
N ASN A 24 -6.34 -15.51 50.66
CA ASN A 24 -7.13 -16.60 50.09
C ASN A 24 -6.75 -16.85 48.63
N GLU A 25 -6.53 -15.79 47.84
CA GLU A 25 -6.12 -15.94 46.44
C GLU A 25 -4.68 -16.41 46.31
N LEU A 26 -3.77 -15.94 47.17
CA LEU A 26 -2.38 -16.42 47.19
C LEU A 26 -2.30 -17.91 47.48
N ALA A 27 -3.14 -18.43 48.38
CA ALA A 27 -3.22 -19.87 48.62
C ALA A 27 -3.64 -20.66 47.37
N ILE A 28 -4.58 -20.13 46.58
CA ILE A 28 -5.03 -20.72 45.31
C ILE A 28 -3.92 -20.64 44.24
N VAL A 29 -3.14 -19.55 44.20
CA VAL A 29 -1.99 -19.39 43.29
C VAL A 29 -0.92 -20.45 43.57
N HIS A 30 -0.57 -20.69 44.84
CA HIS A 30 0.38 -21.73 45.23
C HIS A 30 -0.16 -23.14 44.97
N GLU A 31 -1.45 -23.39 45.23
CA GLU A 31 -2.11 -24.66 44.89
C GLU A 31 -2.04 -24.93 43.37
N PHE A 32 -2.28 -23.91 42.54
CA PHE A 32 -2.15 -23.99 41.10
C PHE A 32 -0.71 -24.28 40.66
N GLN A 33 0.28 -23.65 41.32
CA GLN A 33 1.69 -23.88 41.04
C GLN A 33 2.07 -25.37 41.24
N GLU A 34 1.59 -26.01 42.30
CA GLU A 34 1.94 -27.39 42.64
C GLU A 34 1.09 -28.44 41.90
N SER A 35 -0.20 -28.19 41.71
CA SER A 35 -1.17 -29.23 41.30
C SER A 35 -1.75 -29.08 39.88
N TYR A 36 -1.43 -28.00 39.17
CA TYR A 36 -1.88 -27.82 37.79
C TYR A 36 -1.34 -28.91 36.86
N SER A 37 -2.24 -29.48 36.05
CA SER A 37 -1.93 -30.39 34.94
C SER A 37 -2.80 -30.06 33.72
N PRO A 38 -2.32 -30.32 32.49
CA PRO A 38 -3.09 -30.09 31.27
C PRO A 38 -4.44 -30.82 31.24
N ASP A 39 -4.56 -31.97 31.94
CA ASP A 39 -5.80 -32.77 32.04
C ASP A 39 -6.80 -32.22 33.08
N ARG A 40 -6.46 -31.16 33.83
CA ARG A 40 -7.36 -30.46 34.77
C ARG A 40 -7.61 -28.99 34.45
N SER A 41 -7.34 -28.53 33.23
CA SER A 41 -7.49 -27.13 32.83
C SER A 41 -8.94 -26.62 32.95
N LEU A 42 -9.94 -27.39 32.52
CA LEU A 42 -11.37 -27.03 32.64
C LEU A 42 -11.86 -26.96 34.09
N TRP A 43 -11.38 -27.85 34.95
CA TRP A 43 -11.68 -27.82 36.39
C TRP A 43 -11.16 -26.53 37.02
N TRP A 44 -9.93 -26.13 36.67
CA TRP A 44 -9.33 -24.88 37.13
C TRP A 44 -10.04 -23.64 36.58
N TYR A 45 -10.55 -23.70 35.35
CA TYR A 45 -11.29 -22.60 34.74
C TYR A 45 -12.67 -22.36 35.39
N THR A 46 -13.37 -23.44 35.76
CA THR A 46 -14.73 -23.38 36.34
C THR A 46 -14.73 -23.17 37.86
N ARG A 47 -13.59 -23.40 38.53
CA ARG A 47 -13.40 -23.06 39.95
C ARG A 47 -13.37 -21.56 40.15
N GLU A 48 -14.00 -21.08 41.22
CA GLU A 48 -13.87 -19.70 41.68
C GLU A 48 -12.41 -19.41 42.07
N SER A 49 -11.65 -18.83 41.13
CA SER A 49 -10.20 -18.63 41.26
C SER A 49 -9.74 -17.38 40.50
N PHE A 50 -8.47 -16.99 40.71
CA PHE A 50 -7.83 -15.92 39.94
C PHE A 50 -7.81 -16.20 38.42
N LEU A 51 -7.72 -17.47 37.99
CA LEU A 51 -7.57 -17.83 36.58
C LEU A 51 -8.75 -17.34 35.74
N TYR A 52 -9.98 -17.66 36.17
CA TYR A 52 -11.19 -17.24 35.48
C TYR A 52 -11.28 -15.72 35.37
N ARG A 53 -11.05 -15.00 36.48
CA ARG A 53 -11.20 -13.55 36.53
C ARG A 53 -10.11 -12.84 35.72
N LYS A 54 -8.86 -13.28 35.87
CA LYS A 54 -7.69 -12.68 35.22
C LYS A 54 -7.74 -12.93 33.70
N LEU A 55 -8.10 -14.13 33.27
CA LEU A 55 -8.27 -14.44 31.85
C LEU A 55 -9.43 -13.65 31.22
N ASN A 56 -10.61 -13.62 31.87
CA ASN A 56 -11.75 -12.85 31.34
C ASN A 56 -11.50 -11.33 31.37
N LYS A 57 -10.78 -10.81 32.38
CA LYS A 57 -10.34 -9.41 32.43
C LYS A 57 -9.38 -9.12 31.28
N ALA A 58 -8.35 -9.96 31.10
CA ALA A 58 -7.36 -9.81 30.04
C ALA A 58 -7.97 -9.89 28.64
N LEU A 59 -8.96 -10.77 28.41
CA LEU A 59 -9.69 -10.85 27.15
C LEU A 59 -10.55 -9.61 26.88
N ARG A 60 -11.13 -8.99 27.93
CA ARG A 60 -11.92 -7.76 27.80
C ARG A 60 -11.04 -6.53 27.57
N THR A 61 -9.92 -6.43 28.28
CA THR A 61 -8.99 -5.30 28.18
C THR A 61 -7.97 -5.47 27.05
N LEU A 62 -7.90 -6.68 26.45
CA LEU A 62 -6.83 -7.12 25.55
C LEU A 62 -5.44 -6.90 26.13
N ASP A 63 -5.26 -7.32 27.39
CA ASP A 63 -3.95 -7.28 28.05
C ASP A 63 -3.04 -8.37 27.48
N ILE A 64 -2.19 -8.00 26.52
CA ILE A 64 -1.35 -8.92 25.76
C ILE A 64 -0.36 -9.67 26.65
N ASP A 65 0.19 -9.04 27.69
CA ASP A 65 1.18 -9.71 28.55
C ASP A 65 0.52 -10.83 29.36
N VAL A 66 -0.67 -10.55 29.89
CA VAL A 66 -1.46 -11.54 30.62
C VAL A 66 -1.97 -12.63 29.67
N LEU A 67 -2.44 -12.28 28.47
CA LEU A 67 -2.90 -13.26 27.48
C LEU A 67 -1.78 -14.19 26.98
N PHE A 68 -0.55 -13.68 26.83
CA PHE A 68 0.63 -14.51 26.55
C PHE A 68 0.89 -15.50 27.68
N ALA A 69 0.88 -15.05 28.93
CA ALA A 69 1.07 -15.94 30.08
C ALA A 69 -0.03 -17.02 30.15
N PHE A 70 -1.25 -16.73 29.66
CA PHE A 70 -2.35 -17.70 29.58
C PHE A 70 -2.30 -18.66 28.38
N ARG A 71 -1.36 -18.54 27.43
CA ARG A 71 -1.38 -19.33 26.17
C ARG A 71 -1.32 -20.84 26.38
N PHE A 72 -0.54 -21.29 27.37
CA PHE A 72 -0.50 -22.72 27.74
C PHE A 72 -1.86 -23.17 28.28
N PHE A 73 -2.50 -22.37 29.11
CA PHE A 73 -3.78 -22.67 29.73
C PHE A 73 -4.93 -22.67 28.71
N ILE A 74 -4.94 -21.71 27.77
CA ILE A 74 -5.92 -21.66 26.67
C ILE A 74 -5.74 -22.85 25.72
N ARG A 75 -4.50 -23.23 25.40
CA ARG A 75 -4.20 -24.45 24.63
C ARG A 75 -4.71 -25.68 25.36
N ASP A 76 -4.42 -25.82 26.65
CA ASP A 76 -4.82 -26.99 27.43
C ASP A 76 -6.35 -27.08 27.55
N ILE A 77 -7.06 -25.95 27.64
CA ILE A 77 -8.53 -25.91 27.54
C ILE A 77 -8.99 -26.37 26.15
N HIS A 78 -8.38 -25.86 25.08
CA HIS A 78 -8.72 -26.24 23.71
C HIS A 78 -8.55 -27.75 23.48
N GLU A 79 -7.42 -28.32 23.89
CA GLU A 79 -7.15 -29.75 23.78
C GLU A 79 -8.18 -30.59 24.56
N GLN A 80 -8.58 -30.16 25.76
CA GLN A 80 -9.65 -30.84 26.50
C GLN A 80 -10.99 -30.74 25.78
N LEU A 81 -11.37 -29.56 25.29
CA LEU A 81 -12.63 -29.38 24.56
C LEU A 81 -12.66 -30.21 23.28
N GLU A 82 -11.53 -30.39 22.59
CA GLU A 82 -11.44 -31.29 21.44
C GLU A 82 -11.58 -32.77 21.83
N ARG A 83 -10.93 -33.19 22.91
CA ARG A 83 -11.05 -34.58 23.40
C ARG A 83 -12.49 -34.94 23.81
N TYR A 84 -13.23 -33.98 24.35
CA TYR A 84 -14.60 -34.16 24.83
C TYR A 84 -15.66 -33.50 23.92
N ARG A 85 -15.31 -33.21 22.66
CA ARG A 85 -16.18 -32.53 21.70
C ARG A 85 -17.53 -33.24 21.57
N CYS A 86 -18.62 -32.46 21.56
CA CYS A 86 -19.95 -33.02 21.36
C CYS A 86 -20.05 -33.77 20.03
N SER A 87 -20.67 -34.94 20.04
CA SER A 87 -20.79 -35.83 18.87
C SER A 87 -22.09 -35.66 18.08
N SER A 88 -23.05 -34.90 18.60
CA SER A 88 -24.35 -34.66 17.97
C SER A 88 -24.80 -33.21 18.16
N PRO A 89 -25.70 -32.70 17.29
CA PRO A 89 -26.26 -31.37 17.45
C PRO A 89 -26.98 -31.23 18.79
N ILE A 90 -26.70 -30.14 19.50
CA ILE A 90 -27.30 -29.83 20.79
C ILE A 90 -27.89 -28.43 20.81
N ARG A 91 -28.92 -28.26 21.63
CA ARG A 91 -29.50 -26.96 21.96
C ARG A 91 -29.10 -26.58 23.37
N ILE A 92 -28.51 -25.39 23.49
CA ILE A 92 -27.98 -24.87 24.75
C ILE A 92 -28.61 -23.52 25.09
N TYR A 93 -28.61 -23.19 26.38
CA TYR A 93 -29.26 -22.01 26.92
C TYR A 93 -28.33 -21.21 27.81
N ARG A 94 -28.46 -19.87 27.76
CA ARG A 94 -27.80 -18.96 28.69
C ARG A 94 -28.73 -17.82 29.06
N GLY A 95 -28.98 -17.66 30.36
CA GLY A 95 -29.73 -16.54 30.90
C GLY A 95 -28.78 -15.41 31.32
N GLN A 96 -29.04 -14.18 30.89
CA GLN A 96 -28.34 -13.00 31.40
C GLN A 96 -29.22 -11.75 31.41
N LEU A 97 -28.88 -10.80 32.28
CA LEU A 97 -29.41 -9.44 32.18
C LEU A 97 -28.63 -8.68 31.11
N MET A 98 -29.32 -7.87 30.32
CA MET A 98 -28.74 -7.07 29.24
C MET A 98 -29.33 -5.67 29.30
N ALA A 99 -28.54 -4.65 28.96
CA ALA A 99 -29.06 -3.29 28.93
C ALA A 99 -30.08 -3.11 27.80
N THR A 100 -31.14 -2.33 28.05
CA THR A 100 -32.20 -2.10 27.05
C THR A 100 -31.65 -1.58 25.72
N ASN A 101 -30.68 -0.67 25.76
CA ASN A 101 -30.01 -0.17 24.56
C ASN A 101 -29.20 -1.25 23.80
N GLU A 102 -28.53 -2.16 24.51
CA GLU A 102 -27.82 -3.29 23.90
C GLU A 102 -28.79 -4.26 23.23
N LEU A 103 -29.94 -4.51 23.85
CA LEU A 103 -30.98 -5.36 23.26
C LEU A 103 -31.59 -4.71 22.01
N GLU A 104 -31.82 -3.40 22.01
CA GLU A 104 -32.29 -2.67 20.81
C GLU A 104 -31.25 -2.71 19.68
N MET A 105 -29.96 -2.60 20.00
CA MET A 105 -28.89 -2.79 18.99
C MET A 105 -28.92 -4.20 18.42
N LEU A 106 -29.12 -5.23 19.25
CA LEU A 106 -29.23 -6.62 18.76
C LEU A 106 -30.46 -6.82 17.87
N LYS A 107 -31.60 -6.17 18.17
CA LYS A 107 -32.79 -6.21 17.30
C LYS A 107 -32.50 -5.64 15.90
N ALA A 108 -31.66 -4.60 15.81
CA ALA A 108 -31.24 -4.02 14.54
C ALA A 108 -30.22 -4.90 13.78
N SER A 109 -29.57 -5.85 14.46
CA SER A 109 -28.55 -6.76 13.92
C SER A 109 -29.07 -8.16 13.61
N ILE A 110 -30.39 -8.37 13.53
CA ILE A 110 -30.95 -9.67 13.13
C ILE A 110 -30.43 -10.04 11.73
N GLY A 111 -29.97 -11.28 11.60
CA GLY A 111 -29.30 -11.77 10.40
C GLY A 111 -27.80 -11.49 10.35
N GLN A 112 -27.22 -10.72 11.28
CA GLN A 112 -25.78 -10.46 11.33
C GLN A 112 -25.01 -11.47 12.22
N LEU A 113 -23.68 -11.42 12.12
CA LEU A 113 -22.77 -12.23 12.92
C LEU A 113 -22.45 -11.58 14.27
N ILE A 114 -22.36 -12.41 15.30
CA ILE A 114 -21.97 -12.04 16.65
C ILE A 114 -20.78 -12.91 17.06
N SER A 115 -19.65 -12.29 17.35
CA SER A 115 -18.48 -12.97 17.91
C SER A 115 -18.42 -12.76 19.43
N MET A 116 -18.05 -13.82 20.16
CA MET A 116 -17.87 -13.77 21.60
C MET A 116 -16.38 -13.74 21.97
N ASN A 117 -15.95 -12.67 22.61
CA ASN A 117 -14.57 -12.45 23.07
C ASN A 117 -14.27 -13.13 24.42
N SER A 118 -15.10 -14.07 24.88
CA SER A 118 -14.90 -14.84 26.10
C SER A 118 -15.46 -16.26 25.93
N PHE A 119 -15.04 -17.20 26.78
CA PHE A 119 -15.67 -18.51 26.81
C PHE A 119 -17.13 -18.36 27.21
N LEU A 120 -18.02 -19.06 26.50
CA LEU A 120 -19.45 -19.00 26.77
C LEU A 120 -19.85 -20.24 27.55
N SER A 121 -19.99 -20.08 28.87
CA SER A 121 -20.63 -21.08 29.72
C SER A 121 -22.14 -21.06 29.46
N THR A 122 -22.70 -22.23 29.18
CA THR A 122 -24.10 -22.45 28.84
C THR A 122 -24.59 -23.74 29.48
N THR A 123 -25.87 -24.04 29.42
CA THR A 123 -26.43 -25.29 29.94
C THR A 123 -27.40 -25.93 28.96
N THR A 124 -27.47 -27.26 28.92
CA THR A 124 -28.56 -27.96 28.20
C THR A 124 -29.90 -27.84 28.92
N ASN A 125 -29.90 -27.44 30.20
CA ASN A 125 -31.09 -27.33 31.02
C ASN A 125 -31.71 -25.92 30.95
N ARG A 126 -32.75 -25.77 30.11
CA ARG A 126 -33.49 -24.51 29.98
C ARG A 126 -34.02 -23.97 31.31
N ARG A 127 -34.44 -24.84 32.24
CA ARG A 127 -34.99 -24.40 33.54
C ARG A 127 -33.90 -23.81 34.43
N ALA A 128 -32.69 -24.37 34.40
CA ALA A 128 -31.55 -23.82 35.13
C ALA A 128 -31.21 -22.40 34.63
N ALA A 129 -31.12 -22.20 33.31
CA ALA A 129 -30.89 -20.88 32.72
C ALA A 129 -31.98 -19.84 33.07
N LEU A 130 -33.26 -20.26 33.10
CA LEU A 130 -34.36 -19.39 33.51
C LEU A 130 -34.39 -19.11 35.01
N SER A 131 -34.00 -20.09 35.85
CA SER A 131 -33.91 -19.91 37.31
C SER A 131 -32.93 -18.79 37.65
N PHE A 132 -31.78 -18.75 36.97
CA PHE A 132 -30.79 -17.67 37.12
C PHE A 132 -31.34 -16.28 36.76
N LEU A 133 -32.15 -16.18 35.70
CA LEU A 133 -32.79 -14.92 35.29
C LEU A 133 -33.83 -14.43 36.30
N TYR A 134 -34.60 -15.35 36.89
CA TYR A 134 -35.63 -15.01 37.86
C TYR A 134 -35.08 -14.74 39.26
N SER A 135 -33.91 -15.27 39.61
CA SER A 135 -33.21 -14.92 40.85
C SER A 135 -32.49 -13.56 40.80
N SER A 136 -32.33 -12.98 39.61
CA SER A 136 -31.63 -11.71 39.41
C SER A 136 -32.55 -10.49 39.63
N THR A 137 -32.05 -9.45 40.30
CA THR A 137 -32.79 -8.20 40.53
C THR A 137 -32.84 -7.34 39.27
N LEU A 138 -34.04 -6.92 38.86
CA LEU A 138 -34.26 -6.06 37.69
C LEU A 138 -34.12 -4.58 38.09
N SER A 139 -33.45 -3.79 37.26
CA SER A 139 -33.42 -2.33 37.34
C SER A 139 -34.05 -1.72 36.08
N ASP A 140 -34.38 -0.43 36.10
CA ASP A 140 -35.15 0.24 35.04
C ASP A 140 -34.50 0.17 33.63
N ASN A 141 -33.19 -0.14 33.55
CA ASN A 141 -32.43 -0.18 32.31
C ASN A 141 -31.97 -1.58 31.89
N LEU A 142 -32.42 -2.64 32.59
CA LEU A 142 -32.00 -4.02 32.34
C LEU A 142 -33.19 -4.91 31.96
N GLU A 143 -33.00 -5.71 30.92
CA GLU A 143 -33.96 -6.68 30.45
C GLU A 143 -33.46 -8.11 30.66
N ARG A 144 -34.41 -9.05 30.88
CA ARG A 144 -34.10 -10.47 30.98
C ARG A 144 -33.97 -11.06 29.60
N VAL A 145 -32.79 -11.61 29.29
CA VAL A 145 -32.49 -12.20 27.99
C VAL A 145 -32.13 -13.67 28.15
N LEU A 146 -32.77 -14.53 27.35
CA LEU A 146 -32.44 -15.94 27.22
C LEU A 146 -31.85 -16.19 25.84
N PHE A 147 -30.57 -16.51 25.77
CA PHE A 147 -29.95 -17.04 24.56
C PHE A 147 -30.35 -18.51 24.39
N GLN A 148 -30.85 -18.85 23.22
CA GLN A 148 -31.09 -20.20 22.74
C GLN A 148 -30.19 -20.42 21.52
N ILE A 149 -29.17 -21.25 21.68
CA ILE A 149 -28.15 -21.48 20.65
C ILE A 149 -28.30 -22.91 20.11
N GLU A 150 -28.44 -23.04 18.79
CA GLU A 150 -28.32 -24.33 18.10
C GLU A 150 -26.84 -24.54 17.73
N ALA A 151 -26.22 -25.57 18.30
CA ALA A 151 -24.83 -25.91 18.07
C ALA A 151 -24.72 -27.27 17.37
N ASN A 152 -24.26 -27.28 16.13
CA ASN A 152 -24.04 -28.49 15.36
C ASN A 152 -22.52 -28.75 15.20
N PRO A 153 -21.97 -29.83 15.77
CA PRO A 153 -20.54 -30.11 15.76
C PRO A 153 -20.03 -30.65 14.41
N HIS A 154 -20.92 -31.04 13.49
CA HIS A 154 -20.56 -31.56 12.16
C HIS A 154 -20.40 -30.49 11.10
N LEU A 155 -20.65 -29.24 11.47
CA LEU A 155 -20.44 -28.08 10.62
C LEU A 155 -18.94 -27.83 10.43
N ASP A 156 -18.55 -27.55 9.18
CA ASP A 156 -17.14 -27.39 8.81
C ASP A 156 -16.48 -26.18 9.52
N GLY A 157 -15.27 -26.35 10.03
CA GLY A 157 -14.53 -25.28 10.70
C GLY A 157 -15.10 -24.77 12.02
N VAL A 158 -16.12 -25.43 12.59
CA VAL A 158 -16.68 -25.04 13.89
C VAL A 158 -15.69 -25.33 15.02
N LYS A 159 -15.45 -24.31 15.86
CA LYS A 159 -14.63 -24.43 17.06
C LYS A 159 -15.23 -25.43 18.05
N PRO A 160 -14.39 -26.16 18.81
CA PRO A 160 -14.87 -27.19 19.71
C PRO A 160 -15.77 -26.63 20.81
N PHE A 161 -16.78 -27.40 21.17
CA PHE A 161 -17.59 -27.21 22.35
C PHE A 161 -17.89 -28.58 22.95
N ALA A 162 -17.98 -28.63 24.28
CA ALA A 162 -18.13 -29.87 25.02
C ALA A 162 -19.09 -29.68 26.18
N GLY A 163 -19.81 -30.75 26.54
CA GLY A 163 -20.43 -30.87 27.85
C GLY A 163 -19.33 -31.12 28.88
N ILE A 164 -19.17 -30.20 29.83
CA ILE A 164 -18.07 -30.21 30.79
C ILE A 164 -18.49 -30.59 32.21
N SER A 165 -19.74 -31.03 32.44
CA SER A 165 -20.23 -31.42 33.77
C SER A 165 -19.31 -32.41 34.50
N SER A 166 -18.72 -33.39 33.80
CA SER A 166 -17.79 -34.34 34.43
C SER A 166 -16.37 -33.80 34.65
N LEU A 167 -16.08 -32.60 34.16
CA LEU A 167 -14.76 -31.96 34.13
C LEU A 167 -14.74 -30.63 34.90
N SER A 168 -15.90 -30.05 35.19
CA SER A 168 -16.04 -28.78 35.89
C SER A 168 -15.89 -28.96 37.41
N TYR A 169 -15.66 -27.85 38.10
CA TYR A 169 -15.68 -27.80 39.55
C TYR A 169 -17.10 -28.05 40.12
N PHE A 170 -18.13 -27.78 39.32
CA PHE A 170 -19.55 -27.94 39.69
C PHE A 170 -20.21 -29.02 38.81
N PRO A 171 -20.18 -30.30 39.24
CA PRO A 171 -20.54 -31.40 38.34
C PRO A 171 -22.03 -31.52 38.02
N ASP A 172 -22.89 -30.81 38.75
CA ASP A 172 -24.35 -30.91 38.63
C ASP A 172 -24.99 -29.82 37.73
N GLU A 173 -24.19 -29.02 37.02
CA GLU A 173 -24.68 -27.83 36.30
C GLU A 173 -25.11 -28.05 34.84
N ASP A 174 -25.02 -29.29 34.33
CA ASP A 174 -25.29 -29.60 32.91
C ASP A 174 -24.55 -28.62 31.96
N GLU A 175 -23.32 -28.25 32.34
CA GLU A 175 -22.60 -27.14 31.73
C GLU A 175 -22.03 -27.55 30.36
N VAL A 176 -22.23 -26.68 29.37
CA VAL A 176 -21.61 -26.78 28.05
C VAL A 176 -20.77 -25.52 27.84
N LEU A 177 -19.49 -25.73 27.53
CA LEU A 177 -18.55 -24.64 27.30
C LEU A 177 -18.22 -24.52 25.81
N LEU A 178 -18.40 -23.32 25.26
CA LEU A 178 -18.00 -22.98 23.90
C LEU A 178 -16.63 -22.32 23.93
N MET A 179 -15.76 -22.74 23.00
CA MET A 179 -14.42 -22.18 22.86
C MET A 179 -14.48 -20.68 22.51
N LEU A 180 -13.51 -19.93 23.02
CA LEU A 180 -13.29 -18.52 22.71
C LEU A 180 -13.29 -18.26 21.19
N GLY A 181 -14.00 -17.20 20.77
CA GLY A 181 -14.10 -16.78 19.37
C GLY A 181 -14.97 -17.71 18.52
N SER A 182 -15.94 -18.38 19.14
CA SER A 182 -17.07 -18.99 18.44
C SER A 182 -17.97 -17.91 17.85
N ILE A 183 -18.38 -18.08 16.60
CA ILE A 183 -19.21 -17.11 15.85
C ILE A 183 -20.65 -17.60 15.82
N LEU A 184 -21.58 -16.72 16.17
CA LEU A 184 -23.01 -17.00 16.20
C LEU A 184 -23.73 -16.11 15.18
N ARG A 185 -24.64 -16.68 14.40
CA ARG A 185 -25.59 -15.88 13.60
C ARG A 185 -26.83 -15.62 14.40
N LEU A 186 -27.23 -14.35 14.46
CA LEU A 186 -28.48 -13.96 15.10
C LEU A 186 -29.67 -14.28 14.18
N VAL A 187 -30.54 -15.18 14.60
CA VAL A 187 -31.67 -15.68 13.79
C VAL A 187 -32.95 -14.90 14.08
N SER A 188 -33.33 -14.79 15.35
CA SER A 188 -34.53 -14.06 15.75
C SER A 188 -34.42 -13.57 17.18
N ILE A 189 -35.18 -12.52 17.51
CA ILE A 189 -35.41 -12.07 18.87
C ILE A 189 -36.91 -12.04 19.09
N ASP A 190 -37.39 -12.84 20.05
CA ASP A 190 -38.81 -13.00 20.34
C ASP A 190 -39.09 -12.65 21.79
N VAL A 191 -40.26 -12.09 22.07
CA VAL A 191 -40.68 -11.88 23.46
C VAL A 191 -41.32 -13.16 23.98
N GLY A 192 -40.68 -13.78 24.96
CA GLY A 192 -41.15 -14.98 25.65
C GLY A 192 -42.04 -14.68 26.84
N GLU A 193 -42.43 -15.73 27.57
CA GLU A 193 -43.27 -15.60 28.76
C GLU A 193 -42.58 -14.79 29.87
N ARG A 194 -43.38 -14.03 30.63
CA ARG A 194 -42.92 -13.19 31.76
C ARG A 194 -41.89 -12.11 31.40
N GLY A 195 -41.96 -11.58 30.17
CA GLY A 195 -41.12 -10.47 29.73
C GLY A 195 -39.65 -10.85 29.52
N VAL A 196 -39.36 -12.11 29.21
CA VAL A 196 -38.02 -12.58 28.86
C VAL A 196 -37.85 -12.52 27.35
N SER A 197 -36.89 -11.75 26.86
CA SER A 197 -36.52 -11.70 25.45
C SER A 197 -35.68 -12.93 25.09
N ILE A 198 -36.16 -13.76 24.16
CA ILE A 198 -35.51 -14.97 23.69
C ILE A 198 -34.72 -14.64 22.43
N ILE A 199 -33.40 -14.74 22.52
CA ILE A 199 -32.48 -14.55 21.40
C ILE A 199 -32.14 -15.93 20.83
N ARG A 200 -32.57 -16.19 19.59
CA ARG A 200 -32.21 -17.42 18.87
C ARG A 200 -31.00 -17.18 18.00
N SER A 201 -30.01 -18.05 18.12
CA SER A 201 -28.81 -18.02 17.29
C SER A 201 -28.34 -19.41 16.92
N THR A 202 -27.52 -19.47 15.86
CA THR A 202 -26.92 -20.70 15.35
C THR A 202 -25.41 -20.54 15.31
N LEU A 203 -24.67 -21.58 15.71
CA LEU A 203 -23.23 -21.62 15.58
C LEU A 203 -22.83 -21.68 14.09
N CYS A 204 -21.98 -20.75 13.64
CA CYS A 204 -21.57 -20.65 12.23
C CYS A 204 -20.38 -21.55 11.92
N SER A 205 -20.40 -22.14 10.72
CA SER A 205 -19.26 -22.81 10.09
C SER A 205 -18.35 -21.83 9.36
N ASN A 206 -17.17 -22.30 8.95
CA ASN A 206 -16.32 -21.62 7.97
C ASN A 206 -16.95 -21.58 6.56
N SER A 207 -18.05 -22.30 6.33
CA SER A 207 -18.83 -22.29 5.09
C SER A 207 -20.02 -21.34 5.11
N ASP A 208 -20.24 -20.62 6.21
CA ASP A 208 -21.23 -19.55 6.29
C ASP A 208 -20.80 -18.38 5.38
N HIS A 209 -21.70 -17.93 4.49
CA HIS A 209 -21.40 -16.92 3.46
C HIS A 209 -20.82 -15.61 4.03
N ASP A 210 -21.32 -15.11 5.16
CA ASP A 210 -20.83 -13.83 5.69
C ASP A 210 -19.53 -14.02 6.48
N VAL A 211 -19.35 -15.21 7.07
CA VAL A 211 -18.07 -15.60 7.68
C VAL A 211 -17.01 -15.71 6.59
N GLN A 212 -17.33 -16.36 5.46
CA GLN A 212 -16.49 -16.40 4.27
C GLN A 212 -16.24 -15.01 3.72
N ALA A 213 -17.25 -14.14 3.59
CA ALA A 213 -17.04 -12.78 3.11
C ALA A 213 -16.09 -11.97 4.01
N VAL A 214 -16.14 -12.17 5.33
CA VAL A 214 -15.19 -11.56 6.27
C VAL A 214 -13.80 -12.18 6.12
N PHE A 215 -13.68 -13.50 6.03
CA PHE A 215 -12.40 -14.17 5.81
C PHE A 215 -11.79 -13.83 4.45
N ASP A 216 -12.58 -13.78 3.39
CA ASP A 216 -12.21 -13.40 2.03
C ASP A 216 -11.85 -11.93 1.97
N TYR A 217 -12.53 -11.05 2.72
CA TYR A 217 -12.12 -9.66 2.86
C TYR A 217 -10.75 -9.56 3.55
N VAL A 218 -10.53 -10.30 4.64
CA VAL A 218 -9.24 -10.34 5.34
C VAL A 218 -8.15 -10.92 4.43
N LYS A 219 -8.43 -12.01 3.73
CA LYS A 219 -7.55 -12.71 2.78
C LYS A 219 -7.24 -11.87 1.54
N LYS A 220 -8.21 -11.09 1.05
CA LYS A 220 -8.04 -10.14 -0.07
C LYS A 220 -7.17 -8.96 0.32
N GLN A 221 -7.21 -8.55 1.59
CA GLN A 221 -6.43 -7.43 2.09
C GLN A 221 -5.00 -7.83 2.52
N TYR A 222 -4.78 -9.08 2.97
CA TYR A 222 -3.50 -9.50 3.60
C TYR A 222 -2.93 -10.85 3.12
N GLY A 223 -3.53 -11.52 2.15
CA GLY A 223 -3.02 -12.78 1.57
C GLY A 223 -3.42 -14.06 2.30
N ASP A 224 -2.92 -15.20 1.79
CA ASP A 224 -3.17 -16.56 2.28
C ASP A 224 -2.35 -16.87 3.55
N ALA A 225 -2.74 -16.31 4.69
CA ALA A 225 -2.18 -16.72 5.97
C ALA A 225 -2.94 -17.95 6.47
N GLU A 226 -2.34 -19.14 6.37
CA GLU A 226 -2.80 -20.29 7.15
C GLU A 226 -2.83 -19.91 8.64
N THR A 227 -3.94 -20.25 9.30
CA THR A 227 -4.23 -19.92 10.69
C THR A 227 -3.18 -20.45 11.68
N THR A 228 -2.09 -19.74 11.86
CA THR A 228 -1.12 -19.90 12.96
C THR A 228 -1.09 -18.64 13.83
N THR A 229 -0.39 -18.72 14.96
CA THR A 229 -0.18 -17.67 15.99
C THR A 229 0.08 -16.26 15.42
N LEU A 230 0.61 -16.16 14.20
CA LEU A 230 0.75 -14.95 13.39
C LEU A 230 -0.56 -14.13 13.25
N SER A 231 -1.69 -14.85 13.09
CA SER A 231 -3.03 -14.30 12.82
C SER A 231 -3.53 -13.32 13.89
N PHE A 232 -3.10 -13.46 15.15
CA PHE A 232 -3.63 -12.63 16.23
C PHE A 232 -3.11 -11.20 16.19
N GLY A 233 -1.85 -10.99 15.79
CA GLY A 233 -1.29 -9.64 15.58
C GLY A 233 -2.01 -8.89 14.46
N ILE A 234 -2.27 -9.58 13.35
CA ILE A 234 -3.02 -9.06 12.19
C ILE A 234 -4.45 -8.69 12.61
N VAL A 235 -5.14 -9.59 13.33
CA VAL A 235 -6.51 -9.35 13.82
C VAL A 235 -6.58 -8.15 14.77
N LEU A 236 -5.60 -7.96 15.66
CA LEU A 236 -5.51 -6.76 16.51
C LEU A 236 -5.34 -5.49 15.67
N GLY A 237 -4.57 -5.56 14.59
CA GLY A 237 -4.46 -4.49 13.59
C GLY A 237 -5.79 -4.15 12.93
N LEU A 238 -6.55 -5.16 12.51
CA LEU A 238 -7.88 -4.99 11.91
C LEU A 238 -8.89 -4.35 12.88
N MET A 239 -8.74 -4.61 14.18
CA MET A 239 -9.55 -3.98 15.23
C MET A 239 -9.10 -2.55 15.57
N GLY A 240 -8.13 -1.99 14.84
CA GLY A 240 -7.56 -0.66 15.08
C GLY A 240 -6.66 -0.59 16.32
N LYS A 241 -6.25 -1.73 16.88
CA LYS A 241 -5.46 -1.82 18.10
C LYS A 241 -3.97 -2.00 17.80
N TYR A 242 -3.43 -1.05 17.05
CA TYR A 242 -2.07 -1.12 16.49
C TYR A 242 -0.96 -1.25 17.53
N ASN A 243 -1.11 -0.64 18.72
CA ASN A 243 -0.12 -0.77 19.80
C ASN A 243 0.00 -2.19 20.35
N GLU A 244 -1.14 -2.87 20.51
CA GLU A 244 -1.17 -4.25 21.01
C GLU A 244 -0.72 -5.24 19.93
N ALA A 245 -1.09 -4.98 18.68
CA ALA A 245 -0.62 -5.72 17.51
C ALA A 245 0.92 -5.66 17.39
N GLU A 246 1.49 -4.46 17.47
CA GLU A 246 2.95 -4.26 17.38
C GLU A 246 3.68 -5.00 18.50
N LYS A 247 3.20 -4.86 19.73
CA LYS A 247 3.77 -5.52 20.92
C LYS A 247 3.75 -7.04 20.78
N TYR A 248 2.64 -7.58 20.29
CA TYR A 248 2.46 -9.01 20.05
C TYR A 248 3.47 -9.55 19.02
N ILE A 249 3.56 -8.90 17.85
CA ILE A 249 4.41 -9.35 16.75
C ILE A 249 5.90 -9.22 17.11
N ARG A 250 6.31 -8.14 17.79
CA ARG A 250 7.70 -7.98 18.26
C ARG A 250 8.13 -9.04 19.27
N ARG A 251 7.22 -9.49 20.13
CA ARG A 251 7.50 -10.56 21.09
C ARG A 251 7.65 -11.91 20.38
N LEU A 252 6.79 -12.17 19.39
CA LEU A 252 6.87 -13.36 18.54
C LEU A 252 8.23 -13.44 17.78
N ILE A 253 8.67 -12.33 17.18
CA ILE A 253 9.98 -12.25 16.49
C ILE A 253 11.17 -12.58 17.41
N LYS A 254 11.10 -12.20 18.70
CA LYS A 254 12.18 -12.49 19.66
C LYS A 254 12.25 -13.96 20.08
N GLU A 255 11.13 -14.67 20.03
CA GLU A 255 11.01 -16.05 20.51
C GLU A 255 11.19 -17.07 19.39
N LEU A 256 10.97 -16.67 18.13
CA LEU A 256 11.20 -17.52 16.96
C LEU A 256 12.70 -17.62 16.60
N PRO A 257 13.21 -18.82 16.28
CA PRO A 257 14.53 -18.97 15.66
C PRO A 257 14.67 -18.17 14.36
N SER A 258 15.87 -17.66 14.07
CA SER A 258 16.13 -16.83 12.88
C SER A 258 15.88 -17.53 11.54
N ASP A 259 15.83 -18.86 11.54
CA ASP A 259 15.57 -19.74 10.39
C ASP A 259 14.13 -20.27 10.35
N HIS A 260 13.25 -19.81 11.24
CA HIS A 260 11.85 -20.24 11.30
C HIS A 260 11.06 -19.71 10.10
N GLU A 261 10.27 -20.57 9.46
CA GLU A 261 9.51 -20.29 8.22
C GLU A 261 8.60 -19.05 8.33
N ASP A 262 7.96 -18.86 9.49
CA ASP A 262 7.06 -17.73 9.75
C ASP A 262 7.74 -16.39 10.09
N ILE A 263 9.07 -16.33 10.26
CA ILE A 263 9.73 -15.11 10.78
C ILE A 263 9.68 -13.95 9.77
N ALA A 264 9.71 -14.25 8.47
CA ALA A 264 9.58 -13.26 7.41
C ALA A 264 8.18 -12.64 7.39
N ALA A 265 7.15 -13.47 7.58
CA ALA A 265 5.77 -13.02 7.69
C ALA A 265 5.57 -12.13 8.94
N CYS A 266 6.21 -12.47 10.08
CA CYS A 266 6.18 -11.62 11.27
C CYS A 266 6.76 -10.22 11.01
N TYR A 267 7.89 -10.12 10.30
CA TYR A 267 8.46 -8.82 9.95
C TYR A 267 7.60 -8.04 8.96
N HIS A 268 6.95 -8.72 8.01
CA HIS A 268 6.00 -8.11 7.10
C HIS A 268 4.81 -7.49 7.85
N ASP A 269 4.15 -8.27 8.72
CA ASP A 269 3.00 -7.82 9.51
C ASP A 269 3.38 -6.68 10.46
N LEU A 270 4.56 -6.75 11.08
CA LEU A 270 5.04 -5.68 11.94
C LEU A 270 5.25 -4.37 11.17
N GLY A 271 5.75 -4.46 9.94
CA GLY A 271 5.84 -3.32 9.03
C GLY A 271 4.48 -2.69 8.77
N GLU A 272 3.48 -3.48 8.39
CA GLU A 272 2.12 -2.97 8.11
C GLU A 272 1.42 -2.38 9.33
N ILE A 273 1.60 -2.99 10.50
CA ILE A 273 1.02 -2.48 11.76
C ILE A 273 1.62 -1.12 12.13
N LEU A 274 2.93 -0.95 11.94
CA LEU A 274 3.62 0.31 12.19
C LEU A 274 3.17 1.40 11.20
N ASP A 275 2.94 1.04 9.94
CA ASP A 275 2.42 1.95 8.90
C ASP A 275 1.04 2.48 9.29
N LYS A 276 0.11 1.59 9.66
CA LYS A 276 -1.24 1.97 10.11
C LYS A 276 -1.25 2.75 11.43
N LYS A 277 -0.22 2.59 12.26
CA LYS A 277 -0.01 3.37 13.49
C LYS A 277 0.53 4.78 13.20
N GLY A 278 0.97 5.06 11.98
CA GLY A 278 1.61 6.31 11.58
C GLY A 278 3.09 6.38 11.93
N ASP A 279 3.71 5.25 12.30
CA ASP A 279 5.16 5.12 12.53
C ASP A 279 5.83 4.61 11.25
N TYR A 280 5.77 5.47 10.23
CA TYR A 280 6.24 5.19 8.88
C TYR A 280 7.74 4.88 8.84
N ASP A 281 8.54 5.54 9.69
CA ASP A 281 9.99 5.37 9.75
C ASP A 281 10.40 3.96 10.23
N SER A 282 9.73 3.46 11.27
CA SER A 282 9.97 2.11 11.81
C SER A 282 9.37 1.02 10.94
N SER A 283 8.18 1.26 10.37
CA SER A 283 7.54 0.38 9.38
C SER A 283 8.48 0.09 8.22
N LEU A 284 8.98 1.18 7.63
CA LEU A 284 9.89 1.14 6.52
C LEU A 284 11.22 0.48 6.88
N GLN A 285 11.77 0.78 8.05
CA GLN A 285 13.02 0.15 8.49
C GLN A 285 12.88 -1.37 8.55
N ILE A 286 11.73 -1.86 9.00
CA ILE A 286 11.46 -3.30 9.07
C ILE A 286 11.33 -3.92 7.67
N PHE A 287 10.67 -3.24 6.73
CA PHE A 287 10.60 -3.70 5.35
C PHE A 287 11.97 -3.71 4.64
N LEU A 288 12.80 -2.68 4.86
CA LEU A 288 14.13 -2.55 4.24
C LEU A 288 15.18 -3.49 4.85
N ASP A 289 15.15 -3.70 6.17
CA ASP A 289 16.17 -4.48 6.86
C ASP A 289 15.88 -6.00 6.79
N ASN A 290 14.61 -6.41 6.71
CA ASN A 290 14.24 -7.83 6.84
C ASN A 290 13.53 -8.43 5.63
N ASN A 291 12.77 -7.66 4.82
CA ASN A 291 12.05 -8.22 3.67
C ASN A 291 12.84 -8.10 2.35
N PHE A 292 13.62 -7.03 2.14
CA PHE A 292 14.29 -6.77 0.86
C PHE A 292 15.41 -7.77 0.50
N PRO A 293 16.28 -8.23 1.42
CA PRO A 293 17.30 -9.23 1.11
C PRO A 293 16.71 -10.61 0.80
N LEU A 294 15.67 -11.02 1.54
CA LEU A 294 14.95 -12.28 1.36
C LEU A 294 14.11 -12.27 0.08
N PHE A 295 13.45 -11.16 -0.26
CA PHE A 295 12.69 -11.01 -1.51
C PHE A 295 13.62 -11.00 -2.73
N ARG A 296 14.79 -10.33 -2.66
CA ARG A 296 15.80 -10.37 -3.73
C ARG A 296 16.39 -11.77 -3.90
N PHE A 297 16.62 -12.50 -2.80
CA PHE A 297 17.06 -13.88 -2.84
C PHE A 297 15.99 -14.79 -3.45
N PHE A 298 14.74 -14.67 -3.01
CA PHE A 298 13.60 -15.47 -3.48
C PHE A 298 13.28 -15.22 -4.97
N ILE A 299 13.25 -13.97 -5.42
CA ILE A 299 13.06 -13.62 -6.83
C ILE A 299 14.22 -14.14 -7.68
N ARG A 300 15.46 -14.05 -7.19
CA ARG A 300 16.63 -14.61 -7.88
C ARG A 300 16.58 -16.14 -7.94
N ASP A 301 16.23 -16.82 -6.85
CA ASP A 301 16.11 -18.28 -6.80
C ASP A 301 14.99 -18.77 -7.73
N ILE A 302 13.82 -18.11 -7.72
CA ILE A 302 12.74 -18.40 -8.67
C ILE A 302 13.20 -18.12 -10.10
N HIS A 303 13.92 -17.03 -10.35
CA HIS A 303 14.46 -16.73 -11.67
C HIS A 303 15.39 -17.84 -12.18
N GLU A 304 16.35 -18.26 -11.35
CA GLU A 304 17.26 -19.36 -11.67
C GLU A 304 16.54 -20.70 -11.86
N GLN A 305 15.50 -20.96 -11.07
CA GLN A 305 14.68 -22.17 -11.22
C GLN A 305 13.84 -22.12 -12.51
N LEU A 306 13.19 -20.98 -12.81
CA LEU A 306 12.41 -20.79 -14.02
C LEU A 306 13.26 -20.92 -15.28
N GLU A 307 14.52 -20.45 -15.28
CA GLU A 307 15.43 -20.67 -16.40
C GLU A 307 15.80 -22.16 -16.58
N ARG A 308 15.87 -22.95 -15.51
CA ARG A 308 16.12 -24.40 -15.60
C ARG A 308 14.95 -25.17 -16.20
N TYR A 309 13.72 -24.73 -15.96
CA TYR A 309 12.48 -25.36 -16.44
C TYR A 309 11.84 -24.58 -17.60
N ARG A 310 12.62 -23.74 -18.28
CA ARG A 310 12.16 -22.89 -19.37
C ARG A 310 11.53 -23.74 -20.48
N CYS A 311 10.34 -23.33 -20.91
CA CYS A 311 9.67 -23.98 -22.04
C CYS A 311 10.51 -23.89 -23.31
N SER A 312 10.68 -25.02 -24.00
CA SER A 312 11.51 -25.14 -25.19
C SER A 312 10.75 -24.93 -26.51
N SER A 313 9.42 -24.85 -26.45
CA SER A 313 8.56 -24.67 -27.62
C SER A 313 7.43 -23.66 -27.35
N PRO A 314 6.85 -23.06 -28.39
CA PRO A 314 5.70 -22.17 -28.23
C PRO A 314 4.51 -22.91 -27.62
N ILE A 315 3.89 -22.29 -26.61
CA ILE A 315 2.74 -22.86 -25.90
C ILE A 315 1.63 -21.83 -25.79
N ARG A 316 0.40 -22.35 -25.64
CA ARG A 316 -0.78 -21.56 -25.30
C ARG A 316 -1.19 -21.90 -23.88
N ILE A 317 -1.31 -20.87 -23.05
CA ILE A 317 -1.66 -21.00 -21.64
C ILE A 317 -2.94 -20.24 -21.32
N TYR A 318 -3.64 -20.71 -20.30
CA TYR A 318 -4.98 -20.27 -19.93
C TYR A 318 -5.04 -19.88 -18.46
N ARG A 319 -5.85 -18.87 -18.13
CA ARG A 319 -6.20 -18.52 -16.74
C ARG A 319 -7.63 -18.02 -16.66
N GLY A 320 -8.45 -18.68 -15.84
CA GLY A 320 -9.78 -18.19 -15.49
C GLY A 320 -9.70 -17.23 -14.30
N GLN A 321 -10.36 -16.08 -14.40
CA GLN A 321 -10.44 -15.09 -13.32
C GLN A 321 -11.77 -14.31 -13.38
N LEU A 322 -12.33 -13.98 -12.21
CA LEU A 322 -13.40 -12.99 -12.11
C LEU A 322 -12.80 -11.58 -12.16
N MET A 323 -13.39 -10.71 -12.98
CA MET A 323 -12.90 -9.34 -13.19
C MET A 323 -14.05 -8.34 -13.04
N ALA A 324 -13.78 -7.15 -12.51
CA ALA A 324 -14.82 -6.14 -12.41
C ALA A 324 -15.22 -5.60 -13.80
N THR A 325 -16.51 -5.33 -14.00
CA THR A 325 -17.02 -4.89 -15.32
C THR A 325 -16.31 -3.64 -15.85
N ASN A 326 -15.97 -2.70 -14.96
CA ASN A 326 -15.22 -1.49 -15.32
C ASN A 326 -13.77 -1.79 -15.77
N GLU A 327 -13.10 -2.75 -15.14
CA GLU A 327 -11.76 -3.19 -15.54
C GLU A 327 -11.78 -3.86 -16.92
N LEU A 328 -12.81 -4.67 -17.20
CA LEU A 328 -12.99 -5.30 -18.50
C LEU A 328 -13.25 -4.25 -19.60
N GLU A 329 -14.05 -3.22 -19.33
CA GLU A 329 -14.28 -2.11 -20.27
C GLU A 329 -12.99 -1.32 -20.55
N MET A 330 -12.15 -1.08 -19.55
CA MET A 330 -10.83 -0.48 -19.76
C MET A 330 -9.96 -1.35 -20.66
N LEU A 331 -9.96 -2.67 -20.47
CA LEU A 331 -9.21 -3.60 -21.33
C LEU A 331 -9.72 -3.59 -22.77
N LYS A 332 -11.04 -3.52 -22.99
CA LYS A 332 -11.62 -3.38 -24.34
C LYS A 332 -11.13 -2.12 -25.04
N ALA A 333 -10.97 -1.01 -24.31
CA ALA A 333 -10.43 0.24 -24.86
C ALA A 333 -8.91 0.17 -25.14
N SER A 334 -8.20 -0.80 -24.56
CA SER A 334 -6.76 -1.01 -24.69
C SER A 334 -6.36 -2.11 -25.69
N ILE A 335 -7.28 -2.59 -26.54
CA ILE A 335 -6.95 -3.58 -27.57
C ILE A 335 -5.83 -3.03 -28.48
N GLY A 336 -4.81 -3.86 -28.69
CA GLY A 336 -3.59 -3.48 -29.42
C GLY A 336 -2.50 -2.86 -28.54
N GLN A 337 -2.76 -2.52 -27.28
CA GLN A 337 -1.77 -1.96 -26.36
C GLN A 337 -1.00 -3.04 -25.58
N LEU A 338 0.08 -2.61 -24.91
CA LEU A 338 0.90 -3.42 -24.02
C LEU A 338 0.31 -3.46 -22.60
N ILE A 339 0.40 -4.62 -21.96
CA ILE A 339 -0.03 -4.87 -20.59
C ILE A 339 1.13 -5.55 -19.86
N SER A 340 1.51 -5.02 -18.70
CA SER A 340 2.49 -5.64 -17.80
C SER A 340 1.79 -6.37 -16.67
N MET A 341 2.28 -7.55 -16.30
CA MET A 341 1.79 -8.31 -15.15
C MET A 341 2.71 -8.10 -13.93
N ASN A 342 2.15 -7.51 -12.88
CA ASN A 342 2.87 -7.17 -11.63
C ASN A 342 2.77 -8.25 -10.55
N SER A 343 2.35 -9.47 -10.90
CA SER A 343 2.35 -10.64 -10.02
C SER A 343 2.66 -11.90 -10.85
N PHE A 344 3.19 -12.94 -10.21
CA PHE A 344 3.37 -14.24 -10.86
C PHE A 344 1.99 -14.80 -11.25
N LEU A 345 1.83 -15.11 -12.53
CA LEU A 345 0.60 -15.71 -13.03
C LEU A 345 0.78 -17.22 -13.05
N SER A 346 0.13 -17.92 -12.11
CA SER A 346 -0.17 -19.33 -12.28
C SER A 346 -1.16 -19.48 -13.43
N THR A 347 -0.77 -20.23 -14.45
CA THR A 347 -1.56 -20.50 -15.66
C THR A 347 -1.50 -21.98 -15.97
N THR A 348 -2.36 -22.47 -16.86
CA THR A 348 -2.40 -23.88 -17.23
C THR A 348 -2.43 -24.06 -18.73
N THR A 349 -1.83 -25.12 -19.28
CA THR A 349 -2.05 -25.50 -20.68
C THR A 349 -3.45 -26.12 -20.90
N ASN A 350 -4.12 -26.52 -19.83
CA ASN A 350 -5.43 -27.16 -19.84
C ASN A 350 -6.57 -26.13 -19.74
N ARG A 351 -7.16 -25.78 -20.89
CA ARG A 351 -8.31 -24.87 -20.98
C ARG A 351 -9.48 -25.30 -20.09
N ARG A 352 -9.72 -26.61 -19.90
CA ARG A 352 -10.84 -27.09 -19.09
C ARG A 352 -10.61 -26.82 -17.60
N ALA A 353 -9.37 -27.00 -17.13
CA ALA A 353 -8.97 -26.68 -15.76
C ALA A 353 -9.12 -25.17 -15.48
N ALA A 354 -8.67 -24.31 -16.40
CA ALA A 354 -8.86 -22.86 -16.26
C ALA A 354 -10.34 -22.44 -16.19
N LEU A 355 -11.22 -23.14 -16.92
CA LEU A 355 -12.66 -22.86 -16.92
C LEU A 355 -13.38 -23.40 -15.67
N SER A 356 -12.92 -24.51 -15.06
CA SER A 356 -13.55 -25.02 -13.84
C SER A 356 -13.47 -24.05 -12.68
N PHE A 357 -12.41 -23.24 -12.59
CA PHE A 357 -12.27 -22.15 -11.62
C PHE A 357 -13.35 -21.06 -11.75
N LEU A 358 -13.85 -20.83 -12.96
CA LEU A 358 -14.90 -19.84 -13.21
C LEU A 358 -16.30 -20.36 -12.86
N TYR A 359 -16.55 -21.65 -13.07
CA TYR A 359 -17.86 -22.26 -12.87
C TYR A 359 -18.14 -22.71 -11.43
N SER A 360 -17.15 -22.69 -10.54
CA SER A 360 -17.31 -22.97 -9.10
C SER A 360 -17.73 -21.75 -8.26
N SER A 361 -17.84 -20.57 -8.87
CA SER A 361 -17.93 -19.28 -8.16
C SER A 361 -19.30 -18.63 -8.39
N ASN A 362 -20.02 -18.24 -7.33
CA ASN A 362 -21.29 -17.51 -7.45
C ASN A 362 -21.02 -16.07 -7.94
N LEU A 363 -21.55 -15.72 -9.13
CA LEU A 363 -21.42 -14.38 -9.71
C LEU A 363 -22.21 -13.34 -8.90
N SER A 364 -21.55 -12.23 -8.56
CA SER A 364 -22.19 -10.99 -8.10
C SER A 364 -22.42 -10.04 -9.28
N ASP A 365 -23.36 -9.10 -9.16
CA ASP A 365 -23.82 -8.23 -10.26
C ASP A 365 -22.72 -7.35 -10.92
N ASN A 366 -21.51 -7.26 -10.35
CA ASN A 366 -20.41 -6.40 -10.81
C ASN A 366 -19.17 -7.17 -11.30
N LEU A 367 -19.23 -8.50 -11.39
CA LEU A 367 -18.11 -9.34 -11.80
C LEU A 367 -18.43 -10.11 -13.08
N GLU A 368 -17.46 -10.15 -13.99
CA GLU A 368 -17.52 -10.85 -15.27
C GLU A 368 -16.56 -12.04 -15.27
N CYS A 369 -16.97 -13.15 -15.88
CA CYS A 369 -16.11 -14.32 -16.08
C CYS A 369 -15.13 -14.05 -17.21
N VAL A 370 -13.84 -13.99 -16.90
CA VAL A 370 -12.78 -13.74 -17.88
C VAL A 370 -11.86 -14.95 -18.00
N LEU A 371 -11.57 -15.34 -19.24
CA LEU A 371 -10.57 -16.34 -19.58
C LEU A 371 -9.43 -15.69 -20.35
N PHE A 372 -8.26 -15.57 -19.73
CA PHE A 372 -7.03 -15.22 -20.44
C PHE A 372 -6.57 -16.41 -21.29
N GLN A 373 -6.23 -16.13 -22.54
CA GLN A 373 -5.60 -17.04 -23.48
C GLN A 373 -4.31 -16.36 -23.97
N ILE A 374 -3.17 -16.86 -23.53
CA ILE A 374 -1.87 -16.23 -23.77
C ILE A 374 -1.04 -17.14 -24.68
N ASP A 375 -0.61 -16.61 -25.82
CA ASP A 375 0.34 -17.26 -26.72
C ASP A 375 1.77 -16.86 -26.31
N ALA A 376 2.55 -17.83 -25.82
CA ALA A 376 3.90 -17.62 -25.33
C ALA A 376 4.91 -18.37 -26.23
N ASN A 377 5.82 -17.63 -26.85
CA ASN A 377 6.87 -18.19 -27.70
C ASN A 377 8.25 -17.94 -27.05
N PRO A 378 8.96 -19.00 -26.63
CA PRO A 378 10.22 -18.86 -25.90
C PRO A 378 11.42 -18.46 -26.79
N HIS A 379 11.25 -18.52 -28.12
CA HIS A 379 12.28 -18.18 -29.11
C HIS A 379 12.27 -16.70 -29.51
N LEU A 380 11.34 -15.93 -28.98
CA LEU A 380 11.27 -14.49 -29.16
C LEU A 380 12.41 -13.81 -28.38
N ASP A 381 13.06 -12.83 -29.00
CA ASP A 381 14.24 -12.18 -28.44
C ASP A 381 13.93 -11.37 -27.17
N GLY A 382 14.74 -11.52 -26.13
CA GLY A 382 14.56 -10.79 -24.86
C GLY A 382 13.28 -11.10 -24.08
N VAL A 383 12.55 -12.15 -24.44
CA VAL A 383 11.38 -12.61 -23.67
C VAL A 383 11.82 -13.16 -22.32
N LYS A 384 11.18 -12.65 -21.26
CA LYS A 384 11.34 -13.15 -19.90
C LYS A 384 10.98 -14.65 -19.81
N PRO A 385 11.73 -15.46 -19.06
CA PRO A 385 11.48 -16.89 -18.99
C PRO A 385 10.08 -17.19 -18.43
N PHE A 386 9.50 -18.25 -18.95
CA PHE A 386 8.32 -18.90 -18.40
C PHE A 386 8.58 -20.40 -18.40
N ALA A 387 8.07 -21.07 -17.37
CA ALA A 387 8.40 -22.47 -17.11
C ALA A 387 7.14 -23.32 -16.98
N ASP A 388 7.20 -24.50 -17.57
CA ASP A 388 6.30 -25.60 -17.26
C ASP A 388 6.75 -26.19 -15.92
N ILE A 389 5.93 -25.96 -14.89
CA ILE A 389 6.18 -26.40 -13.53
C ILE A 389 5.24 -27.55 -13.15
N SER A 390 4.60 -28.21 -14.12
CA SER A 390 3.67 -29.32 -13.86
C SER A 390 4.31 -30.44 -13.03
N SER A 391 5.62 -30.70 -13.21
CA SER A 391 6.37 -31.68 -12.41
C SER A 391 6.74 -31.23 -11.00
N LEU A 392 6.57 -29.94 -10.69
CA LEU A 392 6.91 -29.32 -9.41
C LEU A 392 5.67 -28.82 -8.65
N SER A 393 4.53 -28.69 -9.34
CA SER A 393 3.30 -28.21 -8.76
C SER A 393 2.78 -29.20 -7.71
N TYR A 394 2.25 -28.65 -6.61
CA TYR A 394 1.52 -29.42 -5.61
C TYR A 394 0.26 -30.08 -6.21
N PHE A 395 -0.25 -29.54 -7.32
CA PHE A 395 -1.38 -30.06 -8.08
C PHE A 395 -0.89 -30.63 -9.42
N PRO A 396 -0.46 -31.90 -9.48
CA PRO A 396 0.14 -32.50 -10.68
C PRO A 396 -0.81 -32.59 -11.88
N ASP A 397 -2.12 -32.45 -11.66
CA ASP A 397 -3.15 -32.51 -12.70
C ASP A 397 -3.48 -31.13 -13.32
N GLU A 398 -2.83 -30.05 -12.88
CA GLU A 398 -3.14 -28.69 -13.35
C GLU A 398 -2.33 -28.22 -14.56
N ASP A 399 -1.38 -29.01 -15.06
CA ASP A 399 -0.51 -28.65 -16.19
C ASP A 399 0.04 -27.21 -16.07
N GLU A 400 0.57 -26.88 -14.88
CA GLU A 400 0.85 -25.51 -14.45
C GLU A 400 2.06 -24.89 -15.16
N VAL A 401 1.88 -23.68 -15.67
CA VAL A 401 2.90 -22.85 -16.30
C VAL A 401 2.99 -21.52 -15.55
N LEU A 402 4.20 -21.15 -15.15
CA LEU A 402 4.46 -19.90 -14.43
C LEU A 402 5.12 -18.87 -15.35
N LEU A 403 4.51 -17.68 -15.44
CA LEU A 403 5.10 -16.52 -16.11
C LEU A 403 5.90 -15.68 -15.10
N MET A 404 7.11 -15.24 -15.49
CA MET A 404 7.93 -14.38 -14.64
C MET A 404 7.33 -12.98 -14.45
N LEU A 405 7.54 -12.41 -13.26
CA LEU A 405 7.16 -11.05 -12.92
C LEU A 405 7.65 -10.02 -13.95
N GLY A 406 6.75 -9.12 -14.35
CA GLY A 406 7.01 -8.08 -15.35
C GLY A 406 7.15 -8.60 -16.76
N SER A 407 6.55 -9.76 -17.07
CA SER A 407 6.31 -10.21 -18.45
C SER A 407 5.33 -9.25 -19.13
N ILE A 408 5.65 -8.85 -20.36
CA ILE A 408 4.86 -7.88 -21.14
C ILE A 408 4.02 -8.64 -22.17
N LEU A 409 2.73 -8.37 -22.19
CA LEU A 409 1.75 -8.97 -23.07
C LEU A 409 1.15 -7.91 -23.99
N ARG A 410 0.93 -8.26 -25.26
CA ARG A 410 0.09 -7.44 -26.16
C ARG A 410 -1.31 -7.99 -26.16
N LEU A 411 -2.28 -7.11 -25.94
CA LEU A 411 -3.70 -7.45 -26.02
C LEU A 411 -4.12 -7.53 -27.49
N VAL A 412 -4.57 -8.71 -27.94
CA VAL A 412 -4.89 -8.98 -29.35
C VAL A 412 -6.39 -8.81 -29.61
N SER A 413 -7.23 -9.50 -28.84
CA SER A 413 -8.68 -9.41 -28.98
C SER A 413 -9.38 -9.75 -27.67
N ILE A 414 -10.62 -9.28 -27.54
CA ILE A 414 -11.54 -9.70 -26.47
C ILE A 414 -12.83 -10.15 -27.14
N ASP A 415 -13.20 -11.40 -26.93
CA ASP A 415 -14.39 -12.01 -27.53
C ASP A 415 -15.25 -12.65 -26.44
N VAL A 416 -16.57 -12.68 -26.62
CA VAL A 416 -17.48 -13.36 -25.68
C VAL A 416 -17.89 -14.70 -26.25
N ASP A 417 -17.75 -15.77 -25.46
CA ASP A 417 -18.17 -17.11 -25.88
C ASP A 417 -19.68 -17.34 -25.68
N GLU A 418 -20.18 -18.47 -26.20
CA GLU A 418 -21.60 -18.84 -26.13
C GLU A 418 -22.15 -19.00 -24.69
N ARG A 419 -21.26 -19.04 -23.69
CA ARG A 419 -21.59 -19.17 -22.27
C ARG A 419 -21.40 -17.86 -21.49
N GLY A 420 -21.15 -16.75 -22.18
CA GLY A 420 -20.97 -15.43 -21.58
C GLY A 420 -19.58 -15.21 -20.98
N VAL A 421 -18.59 -16.08 -21.26
CA VAL A 421 -17.22 -15.90 -20.78
C VAL A 421 -16.46 -14.98 -21.75
N SER A 422 -15.89 -13.91 -21.22
CA SER A 422 -15.03 -13.00 -21.98
C SER A 422 -13.64 -13.59 -22.14
N ILE A 423 -13.28 -14.00 -23.36
CA ILE A 423 -11.98 -14.55 -23.73
C ILE A 423 -11.05 -13.42 -24.14
N ILE A 424 -10.02 -13.20 -23.33
CA ILE A 424 -8.97 -12.21 -23.58
C ILE A 424 -7.79 -12.91 -24.25
N ARG A 425 -7.52 -12.60 -25.53
CA ARG A 425 -6.36 -13.14 -26.25
C ARG A 425 -5.19 -12.17 -26.16
N SER A 426 -4.03 -12.69 -25.76
CA SER A 426 -2.80 -11.92 -25.69
C SER A 426 -1.59 -12.72 -26.16
N THR A 427 -0.53 -12.02 -26.53
CA THR A 427 0.75 -12.60 -26.96
C THR A 427 1.88 -12.05 -26.13
N LEU A 428 2.81 -12.91 -25.70
CA LEU A 428 4.02 -12.48 -24.98
C LEU A 428 4.95 -11.70 -25.93
N CYS A 429 5.38 -10.51 -25.52
CA CYS A 429 6.18 -9.61 -26.35
C CYS A 429 7.68 -9.80 -26.15
N SER A 430 8.44 -9.73 -27.24
CA SER A 430 9.90 -9.61 -27.24
C SER A 430 10.38 -8.19 -26.93
N ASN A 431 11.66 -8.07 -26.60
CA ASN A 431 12.36 -6.78 -26.58
C ASN A 431 12.50 -6.15 -27.98
N SER A 432 12.22 -6.90 -29.04
CA SER A 432 12.18 -6.43 -30.42
C SER A 432 10.81 -5.93 -30.88
N ASP A 433 9.78 -6.01 -30.04
CA ASP A 433 8.48 -5.42 -30.33
C ASP A 433 8.62 -3.88 -30.39
N HIS A 434 8.12 -3.26 -31.47
CA HIS A 434 8.28 -1.83 -31.73
C HIS A 434 7.79 -0.94 -30.59
N ASP A 435 6.67 -1.28 -29.94
CA ASP A 435 6.13 -0.44 -28.86
C ASP A 435 6.86 -0.70 -27.55
N VAL A 436 7.34 -1.92 -27.34
CA VAL A 436 8.23 -2.26 -26.22
C VAL A 436 9.55 -1.49 -26.38
N GLN A 437 10.12 -1.46 -27.58
CA GLN A 437 11.29 -0.63 -27.92
C GLN A 437 11.01 0.84 -27.74
N ALA A 438 9.87 1.37 -28.20
CA ALA A 438 9.53 2.78 -28.00
C ALA A 438 9.44 3.15 -26.51
N VAL A 439 8.91 2.26 -25.66
CA VAL A 439 8.87 2.45 -24.20
C VAL A 439 10.29 2.37 -23.62
N PHE A 440 11.09 1.37 -23.99
CA PHE A 440 12.47 1.26 -23.54
C PHE A 440 13.34 2.41 -24.04
N ASP A 441 13.19 2.88 -25.27
CA ASP A 441 13.89 4.00 -25.86
C ASP A 441 13.45 5.31 -25.22
N TYR A 442 12.16 5.46 -24.88
CA TYR A 442 11.70 6.58 -24.08
C TYR A 442 12.35 6.55 -22.70
N VAL A 443 12.33 5.41 -22.00
CA VAL A 443 12.97 5.25 -20.69
C VAL A 443 14.48 5.50 -20.79
N LYS A 444 15.17 4.96 -21.80
CA LYS A 444 16.60 5.15 -22.07
C LYS A 444 16.94 6.59 -22.42
N LYS A 445 16.10 7.26 -23.20
CA LYS A 445 16.27 8.67 -23.58
C LYS A 445 16.05 9.60 -22.39
N GLN A 446 15.12 9.27 -21.50
CA GLN A 446 14.83 10.07 -20.32
C GLN A 446 15.83 9.80 -19.18
N TYR A 447 16.36 8.58 -19.05
CA TYR A 447 17.07 8.13 -17.84
C TYR A 447 18.39 7.39 -18.09
N GLY A 448 18.84 7.24 -19.34
CA GLY A 448 20.13 6.62 -19.70
C GLY A 448 20.09 5.10 -19.92
N ASP A 449 21.22 4.55 -20.38
CA ASP A 449 21.40 3.13 -20.75
C ASP A 449 21.63 2.18 -19.56
N ALA A 450 21.37 2.63 -18.33
CA ALA A 450 21.71 1.87 -17.14
C ALA A 450 20.84 0.60 -17.05
N GLU A 451 21.48 -0.58 -17.02
CA GLU A 451 20.88 -1.80 -16.47
C GLU A 451 20.19 -1.45 -15.14
N THR A 452 19.10 -2.13 -14.79
CA THR A 452 18.44 -1.97 -13.49
C THR A 452 19.41 -2.31 -12.35
N THR A 453 20.21 -1.33 -11.95
CA THR A 453 21.19 -1.41 -10.87
C THR A 453 20.49 -1.06 -9.56
N THR A 454 21.15 -1.39 -8.44
CA THR A 454 20.70 -1.00 -7.10
C THR A 454 20.46 0.52 -7.03
N LEU A 455 21.19 1.34 -7.80
CA LEU A 455 20.99 2.79 -7.91
C LEU A 455 19.59 3.18 -8.43
N SER A 456 19.07 2.48 -9.45
CA SER A 456 17.84 2.85 -10.16
C SER A 456 16.60 2.90 -9.26
N PHE A 457 16.60 2.16 -8.15
CA PHE A 457 15.47 2.10 -7.22
C PHE A 457 15.29 3.41 -6.42
N GLY A 458 16.39 4.04 -6.00
CA GLY A 458 16.35 5.33 -5.31
C GLY A 458 15.76 6.43 -6.19
N LEU A 459 16.15 6.43 -7.48
CA LEU A 459 15.61 7.33 -8.49
C LEU A 459 14.11 7.14 -8.69
N VAL A 460 13.64 5.89 -8.82
CA VAL A 460 12.21 5.57 -8.99
C VAL A 460 11.40 6.02 -7.78
N LEU A 461 11.88 5.81 -6.55
CA LEU A 461 11.22 6.32 -5.35
C LEU A 461 11.09 7.84 -5.37
N GLY A 462 12.14 8.54 -5.84
CA GLY A 462 12.10 9.98 -6.06
C GLY A 462 11.02 10.41 -7.05
N LEU A 463 10.93 9.73 -8.20
CA LEU A 463 9.92 9.99 -9.22
C LEU A 463 8.48 9.75 -8.73
N MET A 464 8.31 8.78 -7.82
CA MET A 464 7.03 8.53 -7.16
C MET A 464 6.67 9.59 -6.09
N GLY A 465 7.52 10.61 -5.90
CA GLY A 465 7.35 11.63 -4.87
C GLY A 465 7.69 11.14 -3.45
N LYS A 466 8.23 9.93 -3.31
CA LYS A 466 8.62 9.33 -2.03
C LYS A 466 10.04 9.75 -1.64
N TYR A 467 10.25 11.05 -1.43
CA TYR A 467 11.60 11.62 -1.25
C TYR A 467 12.30 11.14 0.03
N ASN A 468 11.58 10.92 1.13
CA ASN A 468 12.17 10.38 2.36
C ASN A 468 12.70 8.95 2.17
N GLU A 469 11.95 8.15 1.42
CA GLU A 469 12.29 6.77 1.06
C GLU A 469 13.54 6.71 0.20
N ALA A 470 13.55 7.52 -0.86
CA ALA A 470 14.67 7.65 -1.79
C ALA A 470 15.95 8.07 -1.05
N GLU A 471 15.87 9.07 -0.17
CA GLU A 471 17.02 9.53 0.61
C GLU A 471 17.59 8.41 1.50
N LYS A 472 16.73 7.74 2.28
CA LYS A 472 17.14 6.66 3.19
C LYS A 472 17.84 5.54 2.42
N TYR A 473 17.26 5.16 1.28
CA TYR A 473 17.80 4.14 0.40
C TYR A 473 19.19 4.52 -0.15
N ILE A 474 19.31 5.72 -0.75
CA ILE A 474 20.56 6.18 -1.34
C ILE A 474 21.66 6.34 -0.27
N ARG A 475 21.31 6.82 0.94
CA ARG A 475 22.26 6.90 2.07
C ARG A 475 22.73 5.54 2.56
N ARG A 476 21.87 4.51 2.52
CA ARG A 476 22.27 3.13 2.84
C ARG A 476 23.20 2.58 1.77
N LEU A 477 22.86 2.78 0.49
CA LEU A 477 23.71 2.39 -0.63
C LEU A 477 25.11 3.02 -0.53
N LEU A 478 25.20 4.32 -0.22
CA LEU A 478 26.47 5.02 0.01
C LEU A 478 27.30 4.46 1.18
N LYS A 479 26.69 3.79 2.17
CA LYS A 479 27.41 3.14 3.28
C LYS A 479 27.90 1.74 2.92
N GLU A 480 27.17 1.04 2.06
CA GLU A 480 27.46 -0.33 1.66
C GLU A 480 28.46 -0.40 0.49
N LEU A 481 28.47 0.61 -0.38
CA LEU A 481 29.40 0.68 -1.51
C LEU A 481 30.84 1.02 -1.06
N PRO A 482 31.86 0.32 -1.57
CA PRO A 482 33.27 0.70 -1.42
C PRO A 482 33.54 2.09 -1.99
N SER A 483 34.40 2.89 -1.37
CA SER A 483 34.65 4.29 -1.75
C SER A 483 35.13 4.53 -3.19
N ASP A 484 35.62 3.49 -3.86
CA ASP A 484 36.10 3.47 -5.25
C ASP A 484 35.06 2.92 -6.24
N HIS A 485 33.85 2.59 -5.77
CA HIS A 485 32.79 2.05 -6.61
C HIS A 485 32.29 3.09 -7.63
N GLU A 486 32.10 2.66 -8.89
CA GLU A 486 31.76 3.53 -10.02
C GLU A 486 30.47 4.33 -9.85
N ASP A 487 29.48 3.74 -9.17
CA ASP A 487 28.18 4.35 -8.90
C ASP A 487 28.15 5.39 -7.77
N ILE A 488 29.23 5.56 -6.99
CA ILE A 488 29.19 6.49 -5.84
C ILE A 488 28.92 7.93 -6.28
N ALA A 489 29.51 8.35 -7.39
CA ALA A 489 29.26 9.69 -7.93
C ALA A 489 27.77 9.88 -8.27
N ALA A 490 27.14 8.88 -8.87
CA ALA A 490 25.72 8.90 -9.20
C ALA A 490 24.84 8.85 -7.94
N CYS A 491 25.21 8.06 -6.93
CA CYS A 491 24.50 8.05 -5.64
C CYS A 491 24.49 9.43 -4.97
N TYR A 492 25.63 10.14 -4.96
CA TYR A 492 25.69 11.49 -4.42
C TYR A 492 24.91 12.50 -5.27
N HIS A 493 24.87 12.31 -6.59
CA HIS A 493 24.08 13.13 -7.49
C HIS A 493 22.58 12.97 -7.19
N ASP A 494 22.08 11.74 -7.15
CA ASP A 494 20.68 11.42 -6.85
C ASP A 494 20.29 11.89 -5.45
N LEU A 495 21.16 11.70 -4.45
CA LEU A 495 20.94 12.23 -3.11
C LEU A 495 20.77 13.75 -3.13
N GLY A 496 21.57 14.45 -3.93
CA GLY A 496 21.46 15.89 -4.14
C GLY A 496 20.11 16.30 -4.71
N GLU A 497 19.61 15.58 -5.73
CA GLU A 497 18.30 15.85 -6.33
C GLU A 497 17.16 15.61 -5.33
N ILE A 498 17.21 14.51 -4.59
CA ILE A 498 16.19 14.19 -3.58
C ILE A 498 16.14 15.25 -2.47
N LEU A 499 17.31 15.69 -1.98
CA LEU A 499 17.41 16.74 -0.97
C LEU A 499 16.90 18.09 -1.49
N ASP A 500 17.18 18.41 -2.76
CA ASP A 500 16.66 19.61 -3.42
C ASP A 500 15.13 19.60 -3.48
N LYS A 501 14.51 18.45 -3.82
CA LYS A 501 13.05 18.28 -3.83
C LYS A 501 12.44 18.40 -2.43
N LYS A 502 13.18 18.03 -1.38
CA LYS A 502 12.79 18.20 0.03
C LYS A 502 12.98 19.63 0.55
N GLY A 503 13.66 20.49 -0.22
CA GLY A 503 13.99 21.86 0.19
C GLY A 503 15.21 21.97 1.11
N ASP A 504 15.97 20.89 1.33
CA ASP A 504 17.25 20.93 2.03
C ASP A 504 18.38 21.28 1.05
N TYR A 505 18.43 22.57 0.70
CA TYR A 505 19.34 23.08 -0.32
C TYR A 505 20.82 23.01 0.10
N ASP A 506 21.12 23.12 1.40
CA ASP A 506 22.49 23.06 1.90
C ASP A 506 23.07 21.65 1.76
N SER A 507 22.32 20.63 2.20
CA SER A 507 22.74 19.23 2.06
C SER A 507 22.72 18.77 0.60
N SER A 508 21.79 19.29 -0.22
CA SER A 508 21.76 19.06 -1.66
C SER A 508 23.02 19.57 -2.34
N LEU A 509 23.41 20.82 -2.07
CA LEU A 509 24.61 21.43 -2.62
C LEU A 509 25.86 20.63 -2.25
N GLN A 510 25.99 20.22 -0.99
CA GLN A 510 27.10 19.38 -0.54
C GLN A 510 27.15 18.03 -1.27
N SER A 511 25.99 17.41 -1.50
CA SER A 511 25.92 16.12 -2.18
C SER A 511 26.31 16.24 -3.65
N HIS A 512 25.81 17.26 -4.36
CA HIS A 512 26.23 17.53 -5.74
C HIS A 512 27.71 17.92 -5.86
N GLN A 513 28.27 18.65 -4.89
CA GLN A 513 29.70 18.96 -4.85
C GLN A 513 30.55 17.70 -4.69
N LYS A 514 30.16 16.78 -3.80
CA LYS A 514 30.84 15.49 -3.66
C LYS A 514 30.76 14.65 -4.93
N ALA A 515 29.60 14.60 -5.57
CA ALA A 515 29.44 13.92 -6.86
C ALA A 515 30.40 14.50 -7.91
N LEU A 516 30.47 15.82 -8.01
CA LEU A 516 31.36 16.53 -8.93
C LEU A 516 32.84 16.26 -8.63
N GLU A 517 33.26 16.29 -7.35
CA GLU A 517 34.64 15.99 -6.94
C GLU A 517 35.08 14.60 -7.39
N ILE A 518 34.23 13.60 -7.21
CA ILE A 518 34.50 12.21 -7.63
C ILE A 518 34.56 12.11 -9.16
N MET A 519 33.64 12.76 -9.88
CA MET A 519 33.65 12.75 -11.35
C MET A 519 34.90 13.42 -11.92
N LEU A 520 35.36 14.53 -11.33
CA LEU A 520 36.59 15.21 -11.76
C LEU A 520 37.85 14.35 -11.57
N GLN A 521 37.84 13.40 -10.62
CA GLN A 521 38.95 12.48 -10.40
C GLN A 521 38.89 11.24 -11.30
N THR A 522 37.69 10.79 -11.66
CA THR A 522 37.46 9.49 -12.32
C THR A 522 37.18 9.60 -13.82
N ARG A 523 36.72 10.77 -14.31
CA ARG A 523 36.30 11.00 -15.69
C ARG A 523 37.21 11.99 -16.41
N ARG A 524 37.12 12.04 -17.74
CA ARG A 524 37.80 13.08 -18.54
C ARG A 524 37.14 14.44 -18.30
N PRO A 525 37.88 15.57 -18.38
CA PRO A 525 37.33 16.91 -18.08
C PRO A 525 36.14 17.34 -18.94
N ASP A 526 35.99 16.77 -20.14
CA ASP A 526 34.92 17.02 -21.10
C ASP A 526 33.74 16.03 -20.97
N HIS A 527 33.72 15.19 -19.93
CA HIS A 527 32.65 14.22 -19.73
C HIS A 527 31.30 14.93 -19.43
N PRO A 528 30.22 14.60 -20.17
CA PRO A 528 28.91 15.25 -20.01
C PRO A 528 28.35 15.33 -18.59
N ASP A 529 28.54 14.28 -17.79
CA ASP A 529 28.04 14.20 -16.41
C ASP A 529 28.65 15.25 -15.47
N ILE A 530 29.86 15.73 -15.77
CA ILE A 530 30.48 16.86 -15.06
C ILE A 530 29.65 18.12 -15.32
N GLY A 531 29.19 18.30 -16.57
CA GLY A 531 28.28 19.38 -16.94
C GLY A 531 26.93 19.27 -16.22
N THR A 532 26.37 18.06 -16.12
CA THR A 532 25.15 17.78 -15.35
C THR A 532 25.31 18.17 -13.89
N SER A 533 26.43 17.82 -13.27
CA SER A 533 26.71 18.17 -11.87
C SER A 533 26.83 19.69 -11.66
N TYR A 534 27.52 20.40 -12.55
CA TYR A 534 27.58 21.87 -12.48
C TYR A 534 26.21 22.52 -12.66
N ASN A 535 25.37 21.98 -13.55
CA ASN A 535 24.01 22.46 -13.77
C ASN A 535 23.13 22.26 -12.52
N SER A 536 23.20 21.11 -11.85
CA SER A 536 22.45 20.85 -10.62
C SER A 536 22.93 21.74 -9.46
N ILE A 537 24.25 21.92 -9.30
CA ILE A 537 24.83 22.88 -8.35
C ILE A 537 24.30 24.30 -8.62
N ALA A 538 24.29 24.73 -9.88
CA ALA A 538 23.81 26.04 -10.27
C ALA A 538 22.33 26.23 -9.94
N ALA A 539 21.49 25.22 -10.21
CA ALA A 539 20.07 25.26 -9.90
C ALA A 539 19.81 25.44 -8.39
N VAL A 540 20.54 24.71 -7.54
CA VAL A 540 20.45 24.87 -6.07
C VAL A 540 20.92 26.26 -5.66
N GLN A 541 22.03 26.76 -6.22
CA GLN A 541 22.54 28.11 -5.95
C GLN A 541 21.54 29.21 -6.33
N VAL A 542 20.76 29.05 -7.41
CA VAL A 542 19.66 29.97 -7.75
C VAL A 542 18.61 29.99 -6.65
N LYS A 543 18.18 28.81 -6.17
CA LYS A 543 17.15 28.70 -5.13
C LYS A 543 17.59 29.30 -3.79
N THR A 544 18.89 29.24 -3.48
CA THR A 544 19.46 29.88 -2.27
C THR A 544 19.85 31.34 -2.48
N GLY A 545 19.58 31.93 -3.66
CA GLY A 545 19.87 33.34 -3.96
C GLY A 545 21.34 33.67 -4.31
N ASN A 546 22.19 32.66 -4.49
CA ASN A 546 23.61 32.80 -4.82
C ASN A 546 23.84 32.98 -6.34
N TYR A 547 23.19 33.99 -6.92
CA TYR A 547 23.10 34.17 -8.38
C TYR A 547 24.44 34.29 -9.12
N THR A 548 25.45 34.94 -8.52
CA THR A 548 26.79 35.07 -9.13
C THR A 548 27.48 33.71 -9.28
N GLN A 549 27.44 32.89 -8.23
CA GLN A 549 28.02 31.54 -8.26
C GLN A 549 27.22 30.61 -9.19
N ALA A 550 25.89 30.73 -9.19
CA ALA A 550 25.04 29.99 -10.11
C ALA A 550 25.40 30.28 -11.57
N LEU A 551 25.62 31.55 -11.92
CA LEU A 551 26.02 31.95 -13.27
C LEU A 551 27.38 31.36 -13.67
N GLU A 552 28.34 31.31 -12.75
CA GLU A 552 29.64 30.66 -12.98
C GLU A 552 29.48 29.15 -13.20
N SER A 553 28.67 28.49 -12.38
CA SER A 553 28.38 27.05 -12.50
C SER A 553 27.65 26.72 -13.81
N PHE A 554 26.62 27.48 -14.20
CA PHE A 554 25.95 27.30 -15.50
C PHE A 554 26.89 27.52 -16.69
N ARG A 555 27.81 28.50 -16.62
CA ARG A 555 28.81 28.70 -17.68
C ARG A 555 29.76 27.51 -17.82
N LYS A 556 30.17 26.88 -16.71
CA LYS A 556 30.97 25.65 -16.74
C LYS A 556 30.20 24.49 -17.36
N ALA A 557 28.94 24.30 -16.96
CA ALA A 557 28.07 23.28 -17.57
C ALA A 557 27.90 23.49 -19.08
N PHE A 558 27.65 24.74 -19.49
CA PHE A 558 27.55 25.13 -20.90
C PHE A 558 28.80 24.76 -21.70
N GLU A 559 29.99 25.14 -21.24
CA GLU A 559 31.22 24.85 -22.00
C GLU A 559 31.55 23.35 -22.06
N ILE A 560 31.26 22.60 -21.00
CA ILE A 560 31.46 21.13 -20.99
C ILE A 560 30.51 20.47 -22.00
N TRP A 561 29.22 20.78 -21.95
CA TRP A 561 28.26 20.19 -22.89
C TRP A 561 28.49 20.62 -24.32
N ARG A 562 28.92 21.86 -24.55
CA ARG A 562 29.31 22.35 -25.86
C ARG A 562 30.52 21.58 -26.42
N GLN A 563 31.52 21.28 -25.59
CA GLN A 563 32.66 20.46 -26.00
C GLN A 563 32.26 19.00 -26.27
N ALA A 564 31.39 18.44 -25.44
CA ALA A 564 31.00 17.04 -25.54
C ALA A 564 30.02 16.74 -26.69
N PHE A 565 29.08 17.66 -26.96
CA PHE A 565 27.95 17.42 -27.86
C PHE A 565 27.84 18.41 -29.02
N GLY A 566 28.64 19.48 -29.03
CA GLY A 566 28.52 20.58 -29.99
C GLY A 566 27.50 21.65 -29.57
N GLU A 567 27.33 22.67 -30.40
CA GLU A 567 26.60 23.91 -30.09
C GLU A 567 25.06 23.76 -29.99
N ASP A 568 24.48 22.69 -30.55
CA ASP A 568 23.03 22.56 -30.74
C ASP A 568 22.39 21.54 -29.78
N HIS A 569 23.08 21.10 -28.73
CA HIS A 569 22.54 20.06 -27.86
C HIS A 569 21.40 20.57 -26.94
N PRO A 570 20.29 19.83 -26.73
CA PRO A 570 19.17 20.27 -25.88
C PRO A 570 19.53 20.74 -24.47
N ASN A 571 20.52 20.10 -23.82
CA ASN A 571 20.98 20.51 -22.48
C ASN A 571 21.54 21.95 -22.45
N ILE A 572 22.10 22.43 -23.57
CA ILE A 572 22.58 23.81 -23.71
C ILE A 572 21.40 24.79 -23.63
N ALA A 573 20.26 24.49 -24.26
CA ALA A 573 19.07 25.33 -24.19
C ALA A 573 18.53 25.47 -22.76
N PHE A 574 18.63 24.41 -21.96
CA PHE A 574 18.24 24.43 -20.55
C PHE A 574 19.14 25.38 -19.74
N CYS A 575 20.47 25.25 -19.86
CA CYS A 575 21.43 26.15 -19.22
C CYS A 575 21.21 27.62 -19.61
N LEU A 576 21.05 27.90 -20.91
CA LEU A 576 20.82 29.26 -21.42
C LEU A 576 19.54 29.89 -20.85
N SER A 577 18.48 29.10 -20.69
CA SER A 577 17.22 29.58 -20.10
C SER A 577 17.39 29.98 -18.64
N ASN A 578 18.12 29.20 -17.85
CA ASN A 578 18.39 29.54 -16.44
C ASN A 578 19.34 30.73 -16.31
N MET A 579 20.37 30.82 -17.15
CA MET A 579 21.26 31.97 -17.21
C MET A 579 20.50 33.26 -17.55
N ALA A 580 19.53 33.20 -18.46
CA ALA A 580 18.69 34.33 -18.79
C ALA A 580 17.86 34.84 -17.61
N GLY A 581 17.32 33.94 -16.78
CA GLY A 581 16.64 34.31 -15.53
C GLY A 581 17.57 35.06 -14.56
N ILE A 582 18.81 34.59 -14.40
CA ILE A 582 19.82 35.27 -13.58
C ILE A 582 20.19 36.65 -14.17
N TYR A 583 20.35 36.73 -15.49
CA TYR A 583 20.62 37.99 -16.17
C TYR A 583 19.48 39.00 -15.99
N GLN A 584 18.22 38.54 -16.02
CA GLN A 584 17.06 39.38 -15.73
C GLN A 584 17.13 39.96 -14.31
N ILE A 585 17.38 39.13 -13.30
CA ILE A 585 17.52 39.57 -11.90
C ILE A 585 18.69 40.57 -11.75
N SER A 586 19.75 40.38 -12.53
CA SER A 586 20.95 41.23 -12.52
C SER A 586 20.84 42.50 -13.39
N GLY A 587 19.69 42.76 -14.02
CA GLY A 587 19.48 43.90 -14.92
C GLY A 587 20.19 43.81 -16.27
N LYS A 588 20.73 42.64 -16.62
CA LYS A 588 21.47 42.36 -17.87
C LYS A 588 20.53 41.82 -18.96
N TYR A 589 19.51 42.61 -19.29
CA TYR A 589 18.38 42.14 -20.12
C TYR A 589 18.79 41.76 -21.55
N ALA A 590 19.80 42.42 -22.13
CA ALA A 590 20.28 42.10 -23.47
C ALA A 590 20.92 40.71 -23.53
N GLU A 591 21.80 40.39 -22.57
CA GLU A 591 22.44 39.07 -22.46
C GLU A 591 21.41 37.96 -22.17
N GLY A 592 20.37 38.27 -21.38
CA GLY A 592 19.24 37.37 -21.16
C GLY A 592 18.46 37.09 -22.44
N LEU A 593 18.20 38.12 -23.25
CA LEU A 593 17.47 37.99 -24.50
C LEU A 593 18.24 37.18 -25.53
N ASP A 594 19.56 37.42 -25.66
CA ASP A 594 20.42 36.65 -26.54
C ASP A 594 20.47 35.17 -26.13
N SER A 595 20.57 34.91 -24.83
CA SER A 595 20.55 33.54 -24.28
C SER A 595 19.24 32.81 -24.60
N LEU A 596 18.08 33.45 -24.41
CA LEU A 596 16.78 32.84 -24.72
C LEU A 596 16.54 32.67 -26.22
N LYS A 597 17.00 33.59 -27.07
CA LYS A 597 16.91 33.43 -28.53
C LYS A 597 17.70 32.23 -29.02
N LEU A 598 18.89 32.03 -28.46
CA LEU A 598 19.70 30.84 -28.76
C LEU A 598 19.02 29.57 -28.24
N ALA A 599 18.51 29.57 -27.00
CA ALA A 599 17.75 28.44 -26.45
C ALA A 599 16.50 28.10 -27.28
N LEU A 600 15.79 29.11 -27.77
CA LEU A 600 14.61 28.94 -28.63
C LEU A 600 14.98 28.25 -29.94
N ARG A 601 16.06 28.70 -30.59
CA ARG A 601 16.57 28.10 -31.83
C ARG A 601 16.89 26.61 -31.63
N ILE A 602 17.64 26.28 -30.58
CA ILE A 602 18.03 24.89 -30.26
C ILE A 602 16.77 24.03 -30.02
N ARG A 603 15.83 24.52 -29.20
CA ARG A 603 14.57 23.83 -28.93
C ARG A 603 13.72 23.62 -30.19
N GLN A 604 13.63 24.62 -31.07
CA GLN A 604 12.92 24.51 -32.35
C GLN A 604 13.59 23.52 -33.31
N HIS A 605 14.90 23.31 -33.20
CA HIS A 605 15.61 22.32 -34.01
C HIS A 605 15.32 20.88 -33.56
N HIS A 606 15.21 20.65 -32.24
CA HIS A 606 15.14 19.31 -31.67
C HIS A 606 13.74 18.87 -31.18
N LEU A 607 12.81 19.79 -30.96
CA LEU A 607 11.51 19.52 -30.38
C LEU A 607 10.38 19.81 -31.39
N PRO A 608 9.25 19.09 -31.33
CA PRO A 608 8.06 19.43 -32.09
C PRO A 608 7.62 20.88 -31.83
N ALA A 609 7.07 21.55 -32.84
CA ALA A 609 6.68 22.97 -32.74
C ALA A 609 5.66 23.28 -31.63
N ASN A 610 4.94 22.26 -31.14
CA ASN A 610 3.98 22.35 -30.04
C ASN A 610 4.55 21.93 -28.66
N HIS A 611 5.86 21.76 -28.53
CA HIS A 611 6.46 21.32 -27.27
C HIS A 611 6.37 22.41 -26.17
N PRO A 612 5.99 22.07 -24.91
CA PRO A 612 5.89 23.02 -23.80
C PRO A 612 7.14 23.90 -23.60
N ASP A 613 8.34 23.32 -23.66
CA ASP A 613 9.60 24.07 -23.55
C ASP A 613 9.76 25.23 -24.54
N ILE A 614 9.23 25.09 -25.76
CA ILE A 614 9.25 26.18 -26.76
C ILE A 614 8.32 27.31 -26.28
N ALA A 615 7.14 26.96 -25.75
CA ALA A 615 6.21 27.93 -25.19
C ALA A 615 6.81 28.69 -24.01
N ASP A 616 7.49 27.99 -23.09
CA ASP A 616 8.13 28.61 -21.94
C ASP A 616 9.26 29.55 -22.35
N THR A 617 10.06 29.20 -23.36
CA THR A 617 11.05 30.13 -23.92
C THR A 617 10.38 31.39 -24.47
N HIS A 618 9.29 31.25 -25.23
CA HIS A 618 8.53 32.40 -25.73
C HIS A 618 7.99 33.26 -24.58
N ASN A 619 7.42 32.65 -23.53
CA ASN A 619 6.95 33.38 -22.35
C ASN A 619 8.07 34.18 -21.67
N ASN A 620 9.25 33.58 -21.51
CA ASN A 620 10.39 34.24 -20.88
C ASN A 620 10.96 35.38 -21.75
N ILE A 621 10.98 35.21 -23.07
CA ILE A 621 11.34 36.29 -24.01
C ILE A 621 10.32 37.44 -23.90
N GLY A 622 9.03 37.11 -23.82
CA GLY A 622 7.96 38.10 -23.64
C GLY A 622 8.14 38.92 -22.35
N LEU A 623 8.52 38.28 -21.25
CA LEU A 623 8.82 38.97 -19.98
C LEU A 623 10.02 39.92 -20.09
N LEU A 624 11.08 39.54 -20.81
CA LEU A 624 12.23 40.43 -21.04
C LEU A 624 11.84 41.62 -21.92
N TYR A 625 11.07 41.41 -22.99
CA TYR A 625 10.57 42.51 -23.82
C TYR A 625 9.66 43.45 -23.05
N PHE A 626 8.79 42.92 -22.18
CA PHE A 626 7.98 43.72 -21.28
C PHE A 626 8.85 44.59 -20.34
N THR A 627 9.89 44.01 -19.76
CA THR A 627 10.83 44.74 -18.88
C THR A 627 11.61 45.83 -19.64
N LEU A 628 11.87 45.62 -20.94
CA LEU A 628 12.49 46.59 -21.84
C LEU A 628 11.51 47.61 -22.45
N ASP A 629 10.25 47.62 -22.00
CA ASP A 629 9.17 48.47 -22.52
C ASP A 629 8.88 48.28 -24.03
N GLN A 630 9.22 47.10 -24.57
CA GLN A 630 8.92 46.70 -25.95
C GLN A 630 7.61 45.91 -25.99
N LEU A 631 6.52 46.59 -25.64
CA LEU A 631 5.22 45.97 -25.34
C LEU A 631 4.63 45.15 -26.50
N ASP A 632 4.80 45.60 -27.75
CA ASP A 632 4.27 44.88 -28.92
C ASP A 632 5.00 43.54 -29.16
N LEU A 633 6.32 43.52 -28.98
CA LEU A 633 7.12 42.28 -29.05
C LEU A 633 6.79 41.34 -27.88
N ALA A 634 6.54 41.89 -26.69
CA ALA A 634 6.09 41.10 -25.55
C ALA A 634 4.76 40.38 -25.86
N ILE A 635 3.78 41.09 -26.44
CA ILE A 635 2.49 40.52 -26.86
C ILE A 635 2.68 39.42 -27.90
N GLU A 636 3.53 39.63 -28.91
CA GLU A 636 3.83 38.62 -29.93
C GLU A 636 4.33 37.31 -29.31
N HIS A 637 5.32 37.41 -28.43
CA HIS A 637 5.91 36.26 -27.76
C HIS A 637 4.94 35.58 -26.78
N PHE A 638 4.14 36.34 -26.01
CA PHE A 638 3.12 35.74 -25.15
C PHE A 638 2.02 35.03 -25.96
N ASN A 639 1.61 35.57 -27.12
CA ASN A 639 0.66 34.91 -28.00
C ASN A 639 1.20 33.59 -28.56
N MET A 640 2.48 33.54 -28.95
CA MET A 640 3.12 32.30 -29.39
C MET A 640 3.14 31.26 -28.25
N SER A 641 3.53 31.67 -27.04
CA SER A 641 3.47 30.81 -25.85
C SER A 641 2.06 30.27 -25.60
N LEU A 642 1.07 31.15 -25.56
CA LEU A 642 -0.32 30.80 -25.27
C LEU A 642 -0.87 29.81 -26.31
N LYS A 643 -0.61 30.06 -27.59
CA LYS A 643 -1.05 29.17 -28.69
C LYS A 643 -0.46 27.77 -28.55
N ILE A 644 0.83 27.66 -28.21
CA ILE A 644 1.47 26.35 -28.01
C ILE A 644 0.88 25.67 -26.77
N LYS A 645 0.79 26.37 -25.63
CA LYS A 645 0.24 25.81 -24.37
C LYS A 645 -1.20 25.32 -24.52
N GLN A 646 -2.03 26.02 -25.30
CA GLN A 646 -3.40 25.59 -25.60
C GLN A 646 -3.48 24.31 -26.45
N ILE A 647 -2.42 23.96 -27.18
CA ILE A 647 -2.34 22.72 -27.96
C ILE A 647 -1.79 21.57 -27.11
N CYS A 648 -0.78 21.81 -26.29
CA CYS A 648 -0.06 20.75 -25.57
C CYS A 648 -0.49 20.50 -24.13
N LEU A 649 -1.25 21.42 -23.51
CA LEU A 649 -1.70 21.30 -22.13
C LEU A 649 -3.24 21.20 -22.04
N PRO A 650 -3.78 20.57 -20.98
CA PRO A 650 -5.21 20.63 -20.69
C PRO A 650 -5.71 22.08 -20.61
N PRO A 651 -6.96 22.37 -21.01
CA PRO A 651 -7.50 23.74 -21.03
C PRO A 651 -7.42 24.50 -19.70
N ASN A 652 -7.41 23.76 -18.59
CA ASN A 652 -7.39 24.30 -17.23
C ASN A 652 -5.99 24.29 -16.61
N HIS A 653 -4.92 24.08 -17.38
CA HIS A 653 -3.57 24.04 -16.83
C HIS A 653 -3.13 25.42 -16.31
N SER A 654 -2.48 25.45 -15.13
CA SER A 654 -2.03 26.67 -14.46
C SER A 654 -1.11 27.54 -15.33
N ASP A 655 -0.25 26.92 -16.14
CA ASP A 655 0.66 27.63 -17.05
C ASP A 655 -0.06 28.47 -18.10
N ILE A 656 -1.27 28.10 -18.51
CA ILE A 656 -2.11 28.91 -19.40
C ILE A 656 -2.56 30.16 -18.65
N ALA A 657 -3.01 30.01 -17.40
CA ALA A 657 -3.40 31.15 -16.55
C ALA A 657 -2.22 32.10 -16.29
N MET A 658 -1.01 31.58 -16.15
CA MET A 658 0.21 32.37 -15.99
C MET A 658 0.52 33.23 -17.22
N THR A 659 0.48 32.65 -18.43
CA THR A 659 0.70 33.43 -19.65
C THR A 659 -0.40 34.49 -19.85
N LEU A 660 -1.67 34.18 -19.55
CA LEU A 660 -2.76 35.16 -19.60
C LEU A 660 -2.55 36.31 -18.59
N SER A 661 -2.10 35.99 -17.38
CA SER A 661 -1.76 37.00 -16.36
C SER A 661 -0.62 37.90 -16.83
N ASN A 662 0.43 37.34 -17.45
CA ASN A 662 1.53 38.12 -18.01
C ASN A 662 1.06 39.06 -19.13
N MET A 663 0.19 38.59 -20.03
CA MET A 663 -0.41 39.43 -21.07
C MET A 663 -1.21 40.58 -20.47
N SER A 664 -1.95 40.35 -19.38
CA SER A 664 -2.72 41.40 -18.71
C SER A 664 -1.85 42.55 -18.21
N LEU A 665 -0.63 42.26 -17.72
CA LEU A 665 0.32 43.28 -17.28
C LEU A 665 0.76 44.18 -18.45
N VAL A 666 0.99 43.58 -19.62
CA VAL A 666 1.34 44.35 -20.83
C VAL A 666 0.21 45.29 -21.22
N TYR A 667 -1.03 44.80 -21.27
CA TYR A 667 -2.19 45.64 -21.62
C TYR A 667 -2.50 46.69 -20.55
N GLU A 668 -2.24 46.40 -19.27
CA GLU A 668 -2.36 47.41 -18.21
C GLU A 668 -1.34 48.54 -18.41
N GLN A 669 -0.10 48.23 -18.80
CA GLN A 669 0.93 49.24 -19.10
C GLN A 669 0.63 50.05 -20.36
N LYS A 670 -0.06 49.46 -21.35
CA LYS A 670 -0.61 50.18 -22.52
C LYS A 670 -1.86 51.02 -22.20
N GLU A 671 -2.33 51.02 -20.95
CA GLU A 671 -3.58 51.65 -20.51
C GLU A 671 -4.86 51.06 -21.16
N GLU A 672 -4.76 49.85 -21.72
CA GLU A 672 -5.87 49.11 -22.32
C GLU A 672 -6.59 48.24 -21.27
N PHE A 673 -7.11 48.89 -20.22
CA PHE A 673 -7.60 48.22 -19.01
C PHE A 673 -8.72 47.20 -19.24
N ASN A 674 -9.58 47.42 -20.25
CA ASN A 674 -10.64 46.45 -20.60
C ASN A 674 -10.05 45.11 -21.10
N GLN A 675 -8.98 45.16 -21.90
CA GLN A 675 -8.31 43.95 -22.37
C GLN A 675 -7.55 43.27 -21.23
N ALA A 676 -6.84 44.04 -20.42
CA ALA A 676 -6.15 43.53 -19.24
C ALA A 676 -7.12 42.77 -18.30
N LEU A 677 -8.29 43.36 -18.03
CA LEU A 677 -9.32 42.73 -17.20
C LEU A 677 -9.85 41.43 -17.83
N SER A 678 -10.07 41.40 -19.14
CA SER A 678 -10.51 40.19 -19.85
C SER A 678 -9.51 39.03 -19.70
N TYR A 679 -8.22 39.31 -19.82
CA TYR A 679 -7.18 38.30 -19.61
C TYR A 679 -7.12 37.81 -18.16
N LEU A 680 -7.21 38.71 -17.18
CA LEU A 680 -7.23 38.36 -15.76
C LEU A 680 -8.44 37.51 -15.39
N GLN A 681 -9.63 37.82 -15.91
CA GLN A 681 -10.84 37.03 -15.67
C GLN A 681 -10.71 35.60 -16.23
N ARG A 682 -10.10 35.45 -17.41
CA ARG A 682 -9.81 34.13 -17.98
C ARG A 682 -8.80 33.35 -17.14
N ALA A 683 -7.75 34.01 -16.66
CA ALA A 683 -6.77 33.42 -15.76
C ALA A 683 -7.40 32.98 -14.42
N ALA A 684 -8.25 33.82 -13.84
CA ALA A 684 -8.98 33.51 -12.61
C ALA A 684 -9.90 32.29 -12.77
N ASN A 685 -10.66 32.21 -13.87
CA ASN A 685 -11.53 31.07 -14.14
C ASN A 685 -10.74 29.75 -14.20
N ILE A 686 -9.58 29.75 -14.86
CA ILE A 686 -8.70 28.57 -14.88
C ILE A 686 -8.24 28.23 -13.45
N CYS A 687 -7.73 29.22 -12.71
CA CYS A 687 -7.19 28.99 -11.37
C CYS A 687 -8.25 28.47 -10.39
N HIS A 688 -9.47 29.01 -10.42
CA HIS A 688 -10.58 28.55 -9.56
C HIS A 688 -11.03 27.11 -9.85
N GLN A 689 -10.79 26.60 -11.06
CA GLN A 689 -11.12 25.21 -11.41
C GLN A 689 -10.05 24.21 -10.95
N THR A 690 -8.82 24.67 -10.69
CA THR A 690 -7.67 23.79 -10.38
C THR A 690 -7.07 23.97 -9.00
N LEU A 691 -7.22 25.14 -8.39
CA LEU A 691 -6.55 25.51 -7.15
C LEU A 691 -7.59 25.90 -6.09
N GLU A 692 -7.30 25.57 -4.84
CA GLU A 692 -8.09 26.00 -3.69
C GLU A 692 -8.22 27.53 -3.66
N PRO A 693 -9.38 28.09 -3.25
CA PRO A 693 -9.58 29.53 -3.17
C PRO A 693 -8.55 30.26 -2.29
N THR A 694 -7.94 29.56 -1.34
CA THR A 694 -6.91 30.09 -0.43
C THR A 694 -5.51 30.09 -1.02
N HIS A 695 -5.31 29.53 -2.22
CA HIS A 695 -4.00 29.44 -2.85
C HIS A 695 -3.43 30.84 -3.16
N PRO A 696 -2.15 31.14 -2.82
CA PRO A 696 -1.56 32.47 -2.98
C PRO A 696 -1.70 33.05 -4.39
N TYR A 697 -1.62 32.20 -5.41
CA TYR A 697 -1.77 32.61 -6.80
C TYR A 697 -3.20 33.05 -7.17
N VAL A 698 -4.22 32.40 -6.61
CA VAL A 698 -5.63 32.78 -6.79
C VAL A 698 -5.85 34.17 -6.20
N LEU A 699 -5.41 34.36 -4.94
CA LEU A 699 -5.50 35.64 -4.24
C LEU A 699 -4.75 36.76 -5.00
N HIS A 700 -3.60 36.44 -5.58
CA HIS A 700 -2.83 37.40 -6.38
C HIS A 700 -3.60 37.85 -7.64
N ILE A 701 -4.20 36.92 -8.39
CA ILE A 701 -5.00 37.26 -9.57
C ILE A 701 -6.24 38.09 -9.17
N GLU A 702 -6.92 37.76 -8.08
CA GLU A 702 -8.05 38.54 -7.59
C GLU A 702 -7.65 39.97 -7.21
N GLN A 703 -6.48 40.14 -6.57
CA GLN A 703 -5.92 41.47 -6.30
C GLN A 703 -5.62 42.25 -7.58
N LEU A 704 -5.06 41.60 -8.60
CA LEU A 704 -4.84 42.22 -9.92
C LEU A 704 -6.16 42.65 -10.56
N ILE A 705 -7.19 41.81 -10.49
CA ILE A 705 -8.54 42.14 -11.00
C ILE A 705 -9.08 43.39 -10.29
N GLN A 706 -9.01 43.45 -8.96
CA GLN A 706 -9.47 44.61 -8.19
C GLN A 706 -8.68 45.88 -8.56
N ARG A 707 -7.36 45.77 -8.72
CA ARG A 707 -6.48 46.87 -9.12
C ARG A 707 -6.80 47.40 -10.52
N VAL A 708 -6.95 46.53 -11.51
CA VAL A 708 -7.26 46.96 -12.88
C VAL A 708 -8.69 47.50 -12.96
N SER A 709 -9.64 46.90 -12.24
CA SER A 709 -11.03 47.36 -12.19
C SER A 709 -11.18 48.75 -11.58
N SER A 710 -10.31 49.15 -10.65
CA SER A 710 -10.36 50.51 -10.07
C SER A 710 -9.89 51.59 -11.05
N LYS A 711 -9.04 51.24 -12.03
CA LYS A 711 -8.59 52.15 -13.10
C LYS A 711 -9.62 52.36 -14.21
N LEU A 712 -10.67 51.53 -14.24
CA LEU A 712 -11.82 51.67 -15.16
C LEU A 712 -12.94 52.56 -14.59
N LYS A 713 -12.86 52.92 -13.31
CA LYS A 713 -13.79 53.84 -12.62
C LYS A 713 -13.26 55.26 -12.71
#